data_AF-A0A9X1KT20-F1
#
_entry.id   AF-A0A9X1KT20-F1
#
_cell.length_a   1.000
_cell.length_b   1.000
_cell.length_c   1.000
_cell.angle_alpha   90.00
_cell.angle_beta   90.00
_cell.angle_gamma   90.00
#
_symmetry.space_group_name_H-M   'P 1'
#
loop_
_entity.id
_entity.type
_entity.pdbx_description
1 polymer ?
#
loop_
_entity_poly.entity_id
_entity_poly.type
_entity_poly.pdbx_seq_one_letter_code
_entity_poly.pdbx_strand_id
1 'polypeptide(L)'
;MHLRFPFIPLLSALLFFTACKTTEIPRWESDYNYEGMAELEIVAHIAAEKYLAGHYTGEIEPAMTPLTRISSVVTDSEANEIRIHFNNRFAEYPIRPALVAAADSVIRSHLPDVLQSFTLMLFSMDEPLYELIPNYYREEPAHYDPTRLPVTGATRQEPLIRQTDRPNLIPNGLDHRHIAVWHSHGWYYNQQLGRWKWQRPRLFRTVEDLLPMAFVLPYLAPMLESAGATVWMPRERDTQHHEVVVDNGSPSSASTYRETRSRPDVTWQTGSEPGFAPPAAPLRGNENPFRMGIYRESLTDTAETASVEWIPAIPETGEYAVYISYASSDTNTTAARYTVYHAGGETRFDINQQIGGGTWIYLGHFRFREGQSDQWGRVKLSNRGDVAGRRITADAVRFGGGMGIVERAGRTSGRARFLEGSRYYLQYAGMPDSLTWSLNENTSDYSDDFQSRGEWVNYLRGAPYGPNLDRNAGLGIPVELSLAFHTDAGVTRNDTVVGTLSIYSRIDSEDKVLFPDSTSRMGNRDLSDIMQTQIVDDLRARYDTTWSRRALRNSRYSESMRPNVPAVLLELLSHQNFRDMQFALDPRYRFDVARAIYKSMLRFVATQHAYEYVVQPLPVTHMRAEFVDAGASGDAGASGDVGDSGDVGDSGDSLRISWRPQPDPLELSADPNAYILYTRIEDGGFDNGRLVTDTTVVIGGLEQGVIYSFKVRAANRGGTGFPSEVLAVSRPPVEQANRPPVLIINGFTRISGPAVVSQPEFKGFADFLDAGVPDRQDILFTGEQFNFNAWEPWIENDQPGHGSSHGDLETRIIPGNTFDFALVHGRAIREAGYGFVSVSEAAIEAGLVDAGRYPIVNLMLGMQRQVRHQTSYADSLRGLPFGIYGPGMRAFLSNVAGSGGGIFVSGAHVGTDLILRPQPDSMAVAFAAEILGYAPTTNHASRTGEVFAETSIVIAGQQTRQWGSNRPARTADRSGSSNISVGENRSPNPPQSTAPLLYIDAFRFNTAWHPEIYRVDAPDAIKPTGNRSATLLRYQENEFSAAVGYRGRHRAVVFGFPFETIHNEQDRARVMKTVLEFLEPD
;
A
#
# COMPACT_ATOMS: atom_id res chain seq x y z
N MET A 1 38.00 21.24 -51.87
CA MET A 1 37.46 22.61 -51.96
C MET A 1 36.00 22.50 -52.37
N HIS A 2 35.11 23.19 -51.66
CA HIS A 2 33.64 23.19 -51.71
C HIS A 2 32.89 22.10 -50.90
N LEU A 3 32.71 22.44 -49.63
CA LEU A 3 31.67 21.97 -48.71
C LEU A 3 30.27 22.35 -49.24
N ARG A 4 29.33 21.41 -49.19
CA ARG A 4 27.88 21.66 -49.16
C ARG A 4 27.24 20.67 -48.18
N PHE A 5 26.73 21.18 -47.06
CA PHE A 5 25.85 20.48 -46.14
C PHE A 5 24.40 20.67 -46.59
N PRO A 6 23.55 19.62 -46.62
CA PRO A 6 22.11 19.78 -46.48
C PRO A 6 21.69 19.63 -45.01
N PHE A 7 20.76 20.48 -44.63
CA PHE A 7 20.13 20.62 -43.32
C PHE A 7 19.47 19.32 -42.82
N ILE A 8 19.66 19.02 -41.53
CA ILE A 8 18.89 18.04 -40.75
C ILE A 8 18.06 18.86 -39.73
N PRO A 9 16.75 18.60 -39.54
CA PRO A 9 15.97 19.32 -38.53
C PRO A 9 16.30 18.73 -37.15
N LEU A 10 17.19 19.40 -36.43
CA LEU A 10 17.50 19.16 -35.02
C LEU A 10 16.50 19.99 -34.18
N LEU A 11 15.24 19.58 -34.12
CA LEU A 11 14.20 20.32 -33.38
C LEU A 11 13.18 19.39 -32.71
N SER A 12 13.65 18.37 -31.99
CA SER A 12 12.77 17.51 -31.16
C SER A 12 13.36 17.13 -29.80
N ALA A 13 14.60 17.54 -29.49
CA ALA A 13 15.30 17.14 -28.26
C ALA A 13 15.58 18.30 -27.28
N LEU A 14 15.06 19.51 -27.53
CA LEU A 14 15.37 20.71 -26.73
C LEU A 14 14.16 21.34 -26.01
N LEU A 15 13.04 20.64 -25.90
CA LEU A 15 11.82 21.15 -25.22
C LEU A 15 11.67 20.72 -23.75
N PHE A 16 12.64 20.01 -23.17
CA PHE A 16 12.59 19.56 -21.76
C PHE A 16 13.37 20.43 -20.76
N PHE A 17 13.93 21.57 -21.16
CA PHE A 17 14.77 22.42 -20.28
C PHE A 17 14.31 23.87 -20.07
N THR A 18 13.04 24.19 -20.33
CA THR A 18 12.50 25.55 -20.03
C THR A 18 11.29 25.50 -19.10
N ALA A 19 11.50 25.01 -17.88
CA ALA A 19 10.55 25.19 -16.77
C ALA A 19 11.27 25.45 -15.44
N CYS A 20 12.36 26.23 -15.46
CA CYS A 20 12.95 26.82 -14.26
C CYS A 20 13.68 28.11 -14.64
N LYS A 21 12.92 29.12 -15.06
CA LYS A 21 13.30 30.50 -14.81
C LYS A 21 12.39 30.98 -13.68
N THR A 22 12.99 31.52 -12.63
CA THR A 22 12.31 32.44 -11.72
C THR A 22 11.57 33.44 -12.58
N THR A 23 10.25 33.36 -12.61
CA THR A 23 9.41 34.38 -13.21
C THR A 23 9.66 35.66 -12.42
N GLU A 24 10.42 36.59 -13.01
CA GLU A 24 10.27 37.99 -12.66
C GLU A 24 8.76 38.28 -12.71
N ILE A 25 8.20 38.72 -11.59
CA ILE A 25 6.82 39.20 -11.53
C ILE A 25 6.75 40.34 -12.55
N PRO A 26 6.03 40.19 -13.67
CA PRO A 26 5.89 41.27 -14.62
C PRO A 26 5.28 42.45 -13.87
N ARG A 27 5.92 43.62 -13.94
CA ARG A 27 5.29 44.84 -13.43
C ARG A 27 3.96 45.03 -14.16
N TRP A 28 2.93 45.27 -13.36
CA TRP A 28 1.58 45.58 -13.80
C TRP A 28 1.59 46.88 -14.62
N GLU A 29 1.37 46.76 -15.94
CA GLU A 29 0.80 47.81 -16.78
C GLU A 29 -0.29 47.13 -17.61
N SER A 30 -1.55 47.46 -17.31
CA SER A 30 -2.74 46.96 -18.00
C SER A 30 -2.91 47.70 -19.33
N ASP A 31 -1.96 47.57 -20.25
CA ASP A 31 -2.06 48.26 -21.53
C ASP A 31 -2.79 47.37 -22.53
N TYR A 32 -4.07 47.13 -22.27
CA TYR A 32 -4.97 46.65 -23.31
C TYR A 32 -5.11 47.75 -24.36
N ASN A 33 -4.75 47.43 -25.61
CA ASN A 33 -4.91 48.37 -26.71
C ASN A 33 -6.37 48.32 -27.21
N TYR A 34 -7.11 49.40 -26.98
CA TYR A 34 -8.50 49.56 -27.46
C TYR A 34 -8.58 50.13 -28.88
N GLU A 35 -7.45 50.40 -29.54
CA GLU A 35 -7.42 50.90 -30.90
C GLU A 35 -8.12 49.92 -31.85
N GLY A 36 -9.20 50.40 -32.49
CA GLY A 36 -10.01 49.60 -33.42
C GLY A 36 -11.18 48.83 -32.79
N MET A 37 -11.41 48.91 -31.47
CA MET A 37 -12.61 48.35 -30.83
C MET A 37 -13.80 49.30 -30.90
N ALA A 38 -15.01 48.76 -30.99
CA ALA A 38 -16.23 49.56 -30.91
C ALA A 38 -16.46 50.09 -29.48
N GLU A 39 -17.17 51.20 -29.35
CA GLU A 39 -17.38 51.86 -28.04
C GLU A 39 -18.04 50.94 -27.00
N LEU A 40 -19.07 50.17 -27.39
CA LEU A 40 -19.73 49.22 -26.50
C LEU A 40 -18.81 48.04 -26.10
N GLU A 41 -17.92 47.63 -26.99
CA GLU A 41 -16.93 46.58 -26.73
C GLU A 41 -15.88 47.05 -25.72
N ILE A 42 -15.40 48.30 -25.84
CA ILE A 42 -14.47 48.90 -24.89
C ILE A 42 -15.09 48.93 -23.48
N VAL A 43 -16.35 49.35 -23.37
CA VAL A 43 -17.03 49.42 -22.07
C VAL A 43 -17.21 48.02 -21.46
N ALA A 44 -17.63 47.03 -22.25
CA ALA A 44 -17.74 45.65 -21.78
C ALA A 44 -16.37 45.04 -21.41
N HIS A 45 -15.31 45.39 -22.14
CA HIS A 45 -13.94 44.99 -21.83
C HIS A 45 -13.46 45.54 -20.49
N ILE A 46 -13.68 46.83 -20.23
CA ILE A 46 -13.34 47.46 -18.94
C ILE A 46 -14.08 46.79 -17.77
N ALA A 47 -15.35 46.42 -17.96
CA ALA A 47 -16.12 45.69 -16.94
C ALA A 47 -15.49 44.33 -16.62
N ALA A 48 -15.06 43.58 -17.63
CA ALA A 48 -14.34 42.31 -17.44
C ALA A 48 -12.94 42.48 -16.85
N GLU A 49 -12.24 43.58 -17.14
CA GLU A 49 -10.94 43.88 -16.53
C GLU A 49 -11.06 44.06 -15.03
N LYS A 50 -12.10 44.75 -14.56
CA LYS A 50 -12.36 44.92 -13.13
C LYS A 50 -12.63 43.60 -12.42
N TYR A 51 -13.36 42.69 -13.08
CA TYR A 51 -13.54 41.34 -12.57
C TYR A 51 -12.21 40.58 -12.42
N LEU A 52 -11.35 40.61 -13.44
CA LEU A 52 -10.03 39.98 -13.35
C LEU A 52 -9.11 40.67 -12.32
N ALA A 53 -9.19 41.99 -12.18
CA ALA A 53 -8.46 42.75 -11.17
C ALA A 53 -8.79 42.29 -9.74
N GLY A 54 -10.05 41.97 -9.47
CA GLY A 54 -10.47 41.37 -8.19
C GLY A 54 -9.79 40.03 -7.91
N HIS A 55 -9.61 39.18 -8.93
CA HIS A 55 -8.86 37.92 -8.78
C HIS A 55 -7.36 38.11 -8.57
N TYR A 56 -6.75 39.11 -9.22
CA TYR A 56 -5.31 39.36 -9.08
C TYR A 56 -4.94 39.96 -7.73
N THR A 57 -5.84 40.70 -7.12
CA THR A 57 -5.70 41.29 -5.79
C THR A 57 -6.10 40.33 -4.66
N GLY A 58 -6.76 39.22 -4.99
CA GLY A 58 -7.29 38.25 -4.03
C GLY A 58 -8.62 38.68 -3.40
N GLU A 59 -9.28 39.72 -3.91
CA GLU A 59 -10.63 40.11 -3.49
C GLU A 59 -11.70 39.11 -3.97
N ILE A 60 -11.42 38.40 -5.07
CA ILE A 60 -12.28 37.34 -5.62
C ILE A 60 -11.49 36.02 -5.67
N GLU A 61 -12.05 34.98 -5.09
CA GLU A 61 -11.48 33.63 -5.14
C GLU A 61 -12.02 32.82 -6.35
N PRO A 62 -11.22 31.95 -6.98
CA PRO A 62 -9.82 31.67 -6.65
C PRO A 62 -8.89 32.81 -7.07
N ALA A 63 -7.84 33.10 -6.31
CA ALA A 63 -6.80 34.02 -6.76
C ALA A 63 -6.20 33.57 -8.12
N MET A 64 -6.13 34.47 -9.09
CA MET A 64 -5.64 34.17 -10.45
C MET A 64 -4.35 34.92 -10.79
N THR A 65 -3.54 34.33 -11.67
CA THR A 65 -2.34 35.01 -12.17
C THR A 65 -2.70 36.08 -13.21
N PRO A 66 -1.92 37.18 -13.34
CA PRO A 66 -2.03 38.16 -14.43
C PRO A 66 -1.78 37.63 -15.85
N LEU A 67 -1.45 36.33 -15.97
CA LEU A 67 -1.40 35.63 -17.26
C LEU A 67 -2.81 35.21 -17.74
N THR A 68 -3.79 35.15 -16.85
CA THR A 68 -5.21 35.03 -17.20
C THR A 68 -5.68 36.36 -17.75
N ARG A 69 -6.15 36.42 -19.00
CA ARG A 69 -6.43 37.68 -19.70
C ARG A 69 -7.69 37.58 -20.53
N ILE A 70 -8.34 38.69 -20.79
CA ILE A 70 -9.36 38.82 -21.85
C ILE A 70 -8.65 38.70 -23.20
N SER A 71 -9.15 37.83 -24.08
CA SER A 71 -8.64 37.65 -25.45
C SER A 71 -9.46 38.43 -26.48
N SER A 72 -10.79 38.53 -26.29
CA SER A 72 -11.67 39.33 -27.15
C SER A 72 -12.99 39.65 -26.45
N VAL A 73 -13.62 40.73 -26.89
CA VAL A 73 -14.99 41.13 -26.51
C VAL A 73 -15.74 41.46 -27.79
N VAL A 74 -16.96 40.96 -27.93
CA VAL A 74 -17.85 41.26 -29.06
C VAL A 74 -19.21 41.65 -28.51
N THR A 75 -19.75 42.76 -28.98
CA THR A 75 -21.11 43.19 -28.64
C THR A 75 -22.01 43.16 -29.87
N ASP A 76 -23.17 42.53 -29.76
CA ASP A 76 -24.19 42.49 -30.80
C ASP A 76 -25.43 43.26 -30.29
N SER A 77 -25.60 44.48 -30.80
CA SER A 77 -26.72 45.33 -30.42
C SER A 77 -28.06 44.91 -31.02
N GLU A 78 -28.06 44.11 -32.09
CA GLU A 78 -29.31 43.60 -32.69
C GLU A 78 -29.84 42.40 -31.88
N ALA A 79 -28.94 41.51 -31.45
CA ALA A 79 -29.27 40.37 -30.60
C ALA A 79 -29.36 40.72 -29.10
N ASN A 80 -28.92 41.92 -28.70
CA ASN A 80 -28.70 42.31 -27.31
C ASN A 80 -27.76 41.33 -26.58
N GLU A 81 -26.60 41.05 -27.15
CA GLU A 81 -25.64 40.08 -26.62
C GLU A 81 -24.24 40.69 -26.39
N ILE A 82 -23.56 40.24 -25.34
CA ILE A 82 -22.16 40.54 -25.05
C ILE A 82 -21.44 39.21 -24.92
N ARG A 83 -20.42 38.97 -25.75
CA ARG A 83 -19.55 37.79 -25.68
C ARG A 83 -18.16 38.20 -25.22
N ILE A 84 -17.72 37.68 -24.08
CA ILE A 84 -16.40 37.95 -23.51
C ILE A 84 -15.62 36.64 -23.52
N HIS A 85 -14.48 36.63 -24.21
CA HIS A 85 -13.58 35.48 -24.26
C HIS A 85 -12.37 35.76 -23.38
N PHE A 86 -12.14 34.87 -22.42
CA PHE A 86 -10.88 34.78 -21.68
C PHE A 86 -9.94 33.81 -22.40
N ASN A 87 -8.63 34.05 -22.26
CA ASN A 87 -7.63 33.12 -22.74
C ASN A 87 -7.69 31.78 -21.96
N ASN A 88 -7.06 30.75 -22.52
CA ASN A 88 -7.13 29.38 -21.98
C ASN A 88 -6.65 29.23 -20.53
N ARG A 89 -5.91 30.22 -19.98
CA ARG A 89 -5.47 30.22 -18.58
C ARG A 89 -6.63 30.30 -17.60
N PHE A 90 -7.75 30.91 -17.97
CA PHE A 90 -8.93 30.96 -17.11
C PHE A 90 -9.48 29.56 -16.84
N ALA A 91 -9.49 28.69 -17.86
CA ALA A 91 -9.93 27.31 -17.74
C ALA A 91 -8.97 26.38 -16.96
N GLU A 92 -7.76 26.83 -16.62
CA GLU A 92 -6.83 26.09 -15.77
C GLU A 92 -7.26 26.08 -14.29
N TYR A 93 -8.24 26.92 -13.91
CA TYR A 93 -8.82 26.99 -12.57
C TYR A 93 -10.09 26.13 -12.47
N PRO A 94 -10.45 25.62 -11.28
CA PRO A 94 -11.71 24.91 -11.07
C PRO A 94 -12.89 25.85 -11.28
N ILE A 95 -13.74 25.54 -12.26
CA ILE A 95 -14.96 26.31 -12.52
C ILE A 95 -16.13 25.66 -11.77
N ARG A 96 -16.89 26.47 -11.04
CA ARG A 96 -18.03 26.06 -10.21
C ARG A 96 -19.21 26.99 -10.49
N PRO A 97 -20.47 26.59 -10.21
CA PRO A 97 -21.64 27.44 -10.41
C PRO A 97 -21.48 28.83 -9.75
N ALA A 98 -20.94 28.85 -8.53
CA ALA A 98 -20.68 30.10 -7.80
C ALA A 98 -19.70 31.05 -8.50
N LEU A 99 -18.65 30.53 -9.14
CA LEU A 99 -17.68 31.36 -9.88
C LEU A 99 -18.32 31.93 -11.15
N VAL A 100 -19.13 31.14 -11.87
CA VAL A 100 -19.85 31.60 -13.06
C VAL A 100 -20.86 32.69 -12.70
N ALA A 101 -21.63 32.49 -11.63
CA ALA A 101 -22.58 33.49 -11.12
C ALA A 101 -21.88 34.77 -10.63
N ALA A 102 -20.73 34.64 -9.95
CA ALA A 102 -19.93 35.78 -9.53
C ALA A 102 -19.38 36.56 -10.73
N ALA A 103 -18.91 35.87 -11.77
CA ALA A 103 -18.43 36.51 -12.99
C ALA A 103 -19.55 37.31 -13.68
N ASP A 104 -20.73 36.73 -13.85
CA ASP A 104 -21.89 37.44 -14.43
C ASP A 104 -22.27 38.66 -13.59
N SER A 105 -22.44 38.49 -12.26
CA SER A 105 -22.83 39.55 -11.34
C SER A 105 -21.83 40.71 -11.29
N VAL A 106 -20.54 40.41 -11.12
CA VAL A 106 -19.49 41.43 -11.00
C VAL A 106 -19.31 42.17 -12.31
N ILE A 107 -19.29 41.48 -13.46
CA ILE A 107 -19.16 42.16 -14.75
C ILE A 107 -20.38 43.06 -15.00
N ARG A 108 -21.61 42.56 -14.77
CA ARG A 108 -22.84 43.35 -14.94
C ARG A 108 -22.87 44.58 -14.04
N SER A 109 -22.39 44.50 -12.80
CA SER A 109 -22.34 45.64 -11.88
C SER A 109 -21.46 46.80 -12.39
N HIS A 110 -20.56 46.52 -13.34
CA HIS A 110 -19.69 47.50 -13.98
C HIS A 110 -20.15 47.90 -15.39
N LEU A 111 -21.23 47.30 -15.93
CA LEU A 111 -21.82 47.67 -17.21
C LEU A 111 -22.78 48.86 -17.06
N PRO A 112 -22.83 49.77 -18.05
CA PRO A 112 -23.82 50.85 -18.08
C PRO A 112 -25.23 50.29 -18.29
N ASP A 113 -26.25 51.04 -17.87
CA ASP A 113 -27.66 50.62 -17.90
C ASP A 113 -28.12 50.05 -19.26
N VAL A 114 -27.62 50.63 -20.37
CA VAL A 114 -27.93 50.18 -21.75
C VAL A 114 -27.48 48.74 -22.00
N LEU A 115 -26.37 48.30 -21.39
CA LEU A 115 -25.79 46.97 -21.58
C LEU A 115 -26.20 45.98 -20.49
N GLN A 116 -26.79 46.43 -19.37
CA GLN A 116 -27.21 45.54 -18.29
C GLN A 116 -28.31 44.55 -18.71
N SER A 117 -29.17 44.94 -19.66
CA SER A 117 -30.22 44.07 -20.20
C SER A 117 -29.73 43.09 -21.27
N PHE A 118 -28.47 43.20 -21.72
CA PHE A 118 -27.92 42.30 -22.73
C PHE A 118 -27.64 40.93 -22.11
N THR A 119 -27.75 39.87 -22.92
CA THR A 119 -27.32 38.53 -22.55
C THR A 119 -25.79 38.50 -22.51
N LEU A 120 -25.21 38.29 -21.33
CA LEU A 120 -23.77 38.18 -21.14
C LEU A 120 -23.37 36.71 -21.26
N MET A 121 -22.44 36.43 -22.17
CA MET A 121 -21.88 35.10 -22.38
C MET A 121 -20.37 35.16 -22.18
N LEU A 122 -19.88 34.30 -21.30
CA LEU A 122 -18.47 34.24 -20.91
C LEU A 122 -17.86 32.94 -21.41
N PHE A 123 -16.69 33.02 -22.04
CA PHE A 123 -16.02 31.89 -22.68
C PHE A 123 -14.58 31.73 -22.24
N SER A 124 -14.09 30.49 -22.24
CA SER A 124 -12.66 30.15 -22.19
C SER A 124 -12.45 28.81 -22.89
N MET A 125 -11.34 28.66 -23.63
CA MET A 125 -11.13 27.51 -24.54
C MET A 125 -12.26 27.33 -25.57
N ASP A 126 -12.85 28.43 -26.03
CA ASP A 126 -13.99 28.43 -26.95
C ASP A 126 -15.24 27.69 -26.42
N GLU A 127 -15.30 27.45 -25.11
CA GLU A 127 -16.46 26.87 -24.41
C GLU A 127 -17.08 27.91 -23.48
N PRO A 128 -18.41 27.96 -23.34
CA PRO A 128 -19.06 28.72 -22.28
C PRO A 128 -18.50 28.31 -20.91
N LEU A 129 -18.29 29.26 -19.99
CA LEU A 129 -17.72 28.95 -18.68
C LEU A 129 -18.53 27.90 -17.91
N TYR A 130 -19.86 27.92 -18.03
CA TYR A 130 -20.72 26.92 -17.40
C TYR A 130 -20.45 25.49 -17.92
N GLU A 131 -20.10 25.35 -19.21
CA GLU A 131 -19.73 24.06 -19.78
C GLU A 131 -18.37 23.55 -19.29
N LEU A 132 -17.55 24.40 -18.68
CA LEU A 132 -16.34 23.97 -17.98
C LEU A 132 -16.64 23.45 -16.56
N ILE A 133 -17.90 23.29 -16.14
CA ILE A 133 -18.23 22.67 -14.85
C ILE A 133 -18.39 21.15 -15.07
N PRO A 134 -17.61 20.31 -14.35
CA PRO A 134 -17.81 18.86 -14.39
C PRO A 134 -19.23 18.47 -13.99
N ASN A 135 -19.81 17.43 -14.61
CA ASN A 135 -21.18 17.00 -14.30
C ASN A 135 -21.38 16.78 -12.78
N TYR A 136 -20.39 16.21 -12.09
CA TYR A 136 -20.41 16.00 -10.63
C TYR A 136 -20.63 17.29 -9.80
N TYR A 137 -20.21 18.45 -10.29
CA TYR A 137 -20.34 19.74 -9.60
C TYR A 137 -21.49 20.61 -10.12
N ARG A 138 -22.33 20.09 -11.03
CA ARG A 138 -23.57 20.76 -11.45
C ARG A 138 -24.66 20.50 -10.42
N GLU A 139 -25.54 21.48 -10.22
CA GLU A 139 -26.46 21.54 -9.07
C GLU A 139 -27.43 20.35 -8.99
N GLU A 140 -27.88 19.85 -10.14
CA GLU A 140 -28.79 18.71 -10.24
C GLU A 140 -28.59 17.93 -11.54
N PRO A 141 -28.97 16.64 -11.59
CA PRO A 141 -28.83 15.80 -12.78
C PRO A 141 -29.50 16.36 -14.04
N ALA A 142 -30.55 17.18 -13.90
CA ALA A 142 -31.22 17.84 -15.02
C ALA A 142 -30.30 18.82 -15.79
N HIS A 143 -29.23 19.30 -15.14
CA HIS A 143 -28.23 20.19 -15.75
C HIS A 143 -27.00 19.44 -16.27
N TYR A 144 -26.96 18.10 -16.20
CA TYR A 144 -25.82 17.34 -16.72
C TYR A 144 -25.72 17.50 -18.24
N ASP A 145 -24.49 17.63 -18.73
CA ASP A 145 -24.21 17.54 -20.16
C ASP A 145 -24.30 16.05 -20.57
N PRO A 146 -25.32 15.65 -21.34
CA PRO A 146 -25.52 14.25 -21.70
C PRO A 146 -24.44 13.76 -22.67
N THR A 147 -23.72 14.66 -23.36
CA THR A 147 -22.65 14.27 -24.29
C THR A 147 -21.43 13.72 -23.54
N ARG A 148 -21.29 14.01 -22.25
CA ARG A 148 -20.21 13.50 -21.38
C ARG A 148 -20.59 12.24 -20.62
N LEU A 149 -21.80 11.73 -20.79
CA LEU A 149 -22.26 10.50 -20.16
C LEU A 149 -22.11 9.33 -21.14
N PRO A 150 -21.91 8.10 -20.64
CA PRO A 150 -21.84 6.93 -21.52
C PRO A 150 -23.16 6.74 -22.27
N VAL A 151 -23.11 6.26 -23.51
CA VAL A 151 -24.32 6.03 -24.33
C VAL A 151 -25.23 5.00 -23.66
N THR A 152 -26.41 5.42 -23.21
CA THR A 152 -27.45 4.56 -22.60
C THR A 152 -28.00 3.58 -23.63
N GLY A 153 -27.87 2.26 -23.38
CA GLY A 153 -28.43 1.21 -24.24
C GLY A 153 -27.52 -0.01 -24.46
N ALA A 154 -26.24 0.06 -24.06
CA ALA A 154 -25.44 -1.15 -23.94
C ALA A 154 -26.01 -2.01 -22.80
N THR A 155 -26.47 -3.22 -23.11
CA THR A 155 -26.78 -4.25 -22.10
C THR A 155 -25.63 -4.30 -21.10
N ARG A 156 -25.93 -4.25 -19.79
CA ARG A 156 -24.91 -4.40 -18.73
C ARG A 156 -24.16 -5.70 -19.02
N GLN A 157 -22.95 -5.60 -19.55
CA GLN A 157 -22.13 -6.76 -19.85
C GLN A 157 -21.83 -7.47 -18.54
N GLU A 158 -21.88 -8.80 -18.56
CA GLU A 158 -21.45 -9.61 -17.43
C GLU A 158 -19.98 -9.27 -17.12
N PRO A 159 -19.63 -8.95 -15.85
CA PRO A 159 -18.28 -8.58 -15.47
C PRO A 159 -17.28 -9.69 -15.80
N LEU A 160 -16.03 -9.30 -16.07
CA LEU A 160 -14.96 -10.26 -16.38
C LEU A 160 -14.72 -11.27 -15.24
N ILE A 161 -14.71 -10.77 -14.00
CA ILE A 161 -14.37 -11.53 -12.80
C ILE A 161 -15.45 -11.29 -11.74
N ARG A 162 -15.98 -12.37 -11.16
CA ARG A 162 -16.82 -12.30 -9.96
C ARG A 162 -16.29 -13.24 -8.91
N GLN A 163 -15.93 -12.71 -7.74
CA GLN A 163 -15.66 -13.54 -6.58
C GLN A 163 -16.98 -13.99 -5.96
N THR A 164 -17.22 -15.29 -5.94
CA THR A 164 -18.54 -15.88 -5.61
C THR A 164 -18.72 -16.20 -4.13
N ASP A 165 -17.65 -16.16 -3.35
CA ASP A 165 -17.60 -16.40 -1.91
C ASP A 165 -17.23 -15.13 -1.12
N ARG A 166 -17.34 -13.95 -1.74
CA ARG A 166 -17.16 -12.67 -1.05
C ARG A 166 -18.23 -12.51 0.04
N PRO A 167 -17.87 -12.17 1.30
CA PRO A 167 -18.84 -12.09 2.40
C PRO A 167 -19.84 -10.92 2.32
N ASN A 168 -19.55 -9.84 1.59
CA ASN A 168 -20.37 -8.63 1.54
C ASN A 168 -20.72 -8.18 0.12
N LEU A 169 -21.89 -7.53 0.00
CA LEU A 169 -22.34 -6.85 -1.22
C LEU A 169 -21.93 -5.37 -1.20
N ILE A 170 -21.60 -4.82 -2.37
CA ILE A 170 -21.02 -3.48 -2.53
C ILE A 170 -21.73 -2.65 -3.63
N PRO A 171 -23.06 -2.52 -3.59
CA PRO A 171 -23.86 -1.93 -4.67
C PRO A 171 -23.62 -0.44 -4.92
N ASN A 172 -22.98 0.27 -3.98
CA ASN A 172 -22.66 1.70 -4.08
C ASN A 172 -21.14 1.95 -4.25
N GLY A 173 -20.36 0.88 -4.47
CA GLY A 173 -18.93 0.95 -4.76
C GLY A 173 -18.63 1.04 -6.26
N LEU A 174 -17.57 0.37 -6.67
CA LEU A 174 -17.09 0.18 -8.05
C LEU A 174 -17.37 -1.24 -8.57
N ASP A 175 -18.38 -1.91 -8.03
CA ASP A 175 -18.71 -3.28 -8.39
C ASP A 175 -18.94 -3.44 -9.90
N HIS A 176 -18.29 -4.45 -10.49
CA HIS A 176 -18.31 -4.75 -11.93
C HIS A 176 -17.67 -3.69 -12.84
N ARG A 177 -16.89 -2.75 -12.29
CA ARG A 177 -16.18 -1.71 -13.06
C ARG A 177 -14.77 -2.13 -13.40
N HIS A 178 -14.26 -1.69 -14.55
CA HIS A 178 -12.88 -1.95 -14.96
C HIS A 178 -12.10 -0.64 -15.03
N ILE A 179 -10.98 -0.57 -14.31
CA ILE A 179 -10.18 0.65 -14.19
C ILE A 179 -8.74 0.34 -14.59
N ALA A 180 -8.19 1.12 -15.51
CA ALA A 180 -6.78 1.03 -15.87
C ALA A 180 -5.96 2.04 -15.07
N VAL A 181 -4.93 1.58 -14.35
CA VAL A 181 -4.05 2.44 -13.57
C VAL A 181 -2.60 2.02 -13.81
N TRP A 182 -1.71 2.98 -13.90
CA TRP A 182 -0.28 2.70 -13.88
C TRP A 182 0.50 3.77 -13.13
N HIS A 183 1.61 3.32 -12.57
CA HIS A 183 2.60 4.14 -11.91
C HIS A 183 3.76 4.39 -12.85
N SER A 184 4.06 5.66 -13.11
CA SER A 184 5.23 6.17 -13.83
C SER A 184 5.76 5.28 -14.98
N HIS A 185 7.07 5.22 -15.16
CA HIS A 185 7.78 4.58 -16.25
C HIS A 185 8.23 3.17 -15.87
N GLY A 186 9.47 3.02 -15.40
CA GLY A 186 10.07 1.73 -15.08
C GLY A 186 11.47 1.59 -15.69
N TRP A 187 12.17 0.53 -15.28
CA TRP A 187 13.51 0.22 -15.74
C TRP A 187 13.50 -0.15 -17.22
N TYR A 188 14.26 0.58 -18.05
CA TYR A 188 14.24 0.42 -19.50
C TYR A 188 15.63 0.45 -20.12
N TYR A 189 15.75 -0.13 -21.31
CA TYR A 189 16.98 -0.15 -22.09
C TYR A 189 17.11 1.12 -22.92
N ASN A 190 18.12 1.92 -22.64
CA ASN A 190 18.47 3.07 -23.46
C ASN A 190 19.42 2.64 -24.57
N GLN A 191 18.94 2.64 -25.82
CA GLN A 191 19.71 2.21 -26.98
C GLN A 191 20.92 3.09 -27.27
N GLN A 192 20.79 4.42 -27.11
CA GLN A 192 21.87 5.38 -27.38
C GLN A 192 23.03 5.21 -26.40
N LEU A 193 22.73 4.94 -25.13
CA LEU A 193 23.73 4.72 -24.07
C LEU A 193 24.19 3.26 -23.97
N GLY A 194 23.54 2.33 -24.66
CA GLY A 194 23.86 0.89 -24.60
C GLY A 194 23.66 0.25 -23.22
N ARG A 195 22.74 0.80 -22.39
CA ARG A 195 22.53 0.32 -21.01
C ARG A 195 21.09 0.42 -20.54
N TRP A 196 20.74 -0.43 -19.59
CA TRP A 196 19.53 -0.27 -18.81
C TRP A 196 19.64 0.89 -17.82
N LYS A 197 18.56 1.65 -17.63
CA LYS A 197 18.50 2.79 -16.70
C LYS A 197 17.07 3.10 -16.24
N TRP A 198 16.97 3.90 -15.18
CA TRP A 198 15.75 4.61 -14.78
C TRP A 198 15.56 5.86 -15.64
N GLN A 199 14.31 6.34 -15.75
CA GLN A 199 13.99 7.57 -16.46
C GLN A 199 14.44 8.80 -15.68
N ARG A 200 14.28 8.81 -14.35
CA ARG A 200 14.74 9.88 -13.46
C ARG A 200 15.98 9.51 -12.63
N PRO A 201 16.73 10.52 -12.14
CA PRO A 201 17.85 10.30 -11.22
C PRO A 201 17.42 9.75 -9.87
N ARG A 202 18.35 9.10 -9.18
CA ARG A 202 18.21 8.72 -7.76
C ARG A 202 18.35 9.97 -6.90
N LEU A 203 17.23 10.45 -6.39
CA LEU A 203 17.13 11.65 -5.56
C LEU A 203 16.34 11.35 -4.32
N PHE A 204 16.80 11.87 -3.18
CA PHE A 204 16.11 11.77 -1.91
C PHE A 204 15.69 10.33 -1.58
N ARG A 205 16.61 9.40 -1.87
CA ARG A 205 16.52 7.97 -1.59
C ARG A 205 15.54 7.18 -2.45
N THR A 206 15.05 7.76 -3.53
CA THR A 206 14.16 7.08 -4.47
C THR A 206 14.41 7.52 -5.91
N VAL A 207 13.64 6.98 -6.83
CA VAL A 207 13.51 7.45 -8.21
C VAL A 207 12.03 7.65 -8.50
N GLU A 208 11.72 8.59 -9.38
CA GLU A 208 10.34 8.82 -9.81
C GLU A 208 9.69 7.55 -10.37
N ASP A 209 10.44 6.70 -11.06
CA ASP A 209 9.95 5.42 -11.60
C ASP A 209 9.39 4.45 -10.53
N LEU A 210 9.82 4.58 -9.27
CA LEU A 210 9.38 3.79 -8.12
C LEU A 210 8.45 4.55 -7.17
N LEU A 211 8.52 5.89 -7.15
CA LEU A 211 7.79 6.67 -6.17
C LEU A 211 6.26 6.53 -6.31
N PRO A 212 5.61 6.79 -7.47
CA PRO A 212 4.19 6.51 -7.67
C PRO A 212 3.82 5.02 -7.50
N MET A 213 4.75 4.10 -7.76
CA MET A 213 4.52 2.66 -7.55
C MET A 213 4.17 2.38 -6.08
N ALA A 214 4.84 3.06 -5.16
CA ALA A 214 4.61 2.95 -3.73
C ALA A 214 3.33 3.64 -3.23
N PHE A 215 2.62 4.38 -4.09
CA PHE A 215 1.23 4.80 -3.86
C PHE A 215 0.25 3.78 -4.46
N VAL A 216 0.55 3.29 -5.67
CA VAL A 216 -0.37 2.47 -6.45
C VAL A 216 -0.51 1.05 -5.91
N LEU A 217 0.61 0.33 -5.73
CA LEU A 217 0.57 -1.09 -5.37
C LEU A 217 0.12 -1.33 -3.92
N PRO A 218 0.63 -0.60 -2.90
CA PRO A 218 0.24 -0.85 -1.51
C PRO A 218 -1.14 -0.29 -1.15
N TYR A 219 -1.59 0.78 -1.83
CA TYR A 219 -2.77 1.53 -1.42
C TYR A 219 -3.85 1.63 -2.50
N LEU A 220 -3.61 2.33 -3.61
CA LEU A 220 -4.67 2.69 -4.56
C LEU A 220 -5.34 1.47 -5.20
N ALA A 221 -4.55 0.51 -5.72
CA ALA A 221 -5.12 -0.67 -6.35
C ALA A 221 -5.92 -1.53 -5.36
N PRO A 222 -5.41 -1.85 -4.15
CA PRO A 222 -6.21 -2.51 -3.12
C PRO A 222 -7.50 -1.77 -2.74
N MET A 223 -7.51 -0.42 -2.72
CA MET A 223 -8.73 0.36 -2.46
C MET A 223 -9.76 0.19 -3.57
N LEU A 224 -9.34 0.27 -4.83
CA LEU A 224 -10.22 0.11 -5.98
C LEU A 224 -10.82 -1.32 -6.03
N GLU A 225 -9.99 -2.34 -5.79
CA GLU A 225 -10.42 -3.75 -5.77
C GLU A 225 -11.36 -4.06 -4.61
N SER A 226 -11.09 -3.48 -3.44
CA SER A 226 -11.95 -3.64 -2.26
C SER A 226 -13.26 -2.87 -2.38
N ALA A 227 -13.31 -1.85 -3.24
CA ALA A 227 -14.54 -1.19 -3.68
C ALA A 227 -15.23 -1.94 -4.82
N GLY A 228 -14.66 -3.02 -5.39
CA GLY A 228 -15.30 -3.87 -6.40
C GLY A 228 -14.77 -3.75 -7.82
N ALA A 229 -13.81 -2.86 -8.09
CA ALA A 229 -13.25 -2.71 -9.42
C ALA A 229 -12.33 -3.89 -9.77
N THR A 230 -12.31 -4.28 -11.04
CA THR A 230 -11.19 -5.02 -11.63
C THR A 230 -10.13 -4.01 -12.08
N VAL A 231 -8.95 -4.04 -11.46
CA VAL A 231 -7.85 -3.11 -11.76
C VAL A 231 -6.88 -3.72 -12.76
N TRP A 232 -6.62 -2.99 -13.83
CA TRP A 232 -5.69 -3.35 -14.90
C TRP A 232 -4.41 -2.52 -14.81
N MET A 233 -3.26 -3.16 -15.00
CA MET A 233 -1.96 -2.49 -15.06
C MET A 233 -1.14 -2.96 -16.28
N PRO A 234 -0.48 -2.04 -17.02
CA PRO A 234 0.43 -2.36 -18.12
C PRO A 234 1.84 -2.70 -17.65
N ARG A 235 2.05 -2.88 -16.33
CA ARG A 235 3.30 -3.33 -15.70
C ARG A 235 2.95 -4.49 -14.75
N GLU A 236 3.90 -5.38 -14.51
CA GLU A 236 3.72 -6.43 -13.50
C GLU A 236 3.48 -5.78 -12.13
N ARG A 237 2.57 -6.36 -11.36
CA ARG A 237 2.14 -5.83 -10.05
C ARG A 237 2.59 -6.69 -8.88
N ASP A 238 2.92 -7.95 -9.12
CA ASP A 238 3.40 -8.86 -8.09
C ASP A 238 4.90 -8.65 -7.86
N THR A 239 5.25 -8.37 -6.61
CA THR A 239 6.62 -8.14 -6.18
C THR A 239 7.39 -9.44 -5.94
N GLN A 240 6.71 -10.60 -5.99
CA GLN A 240 7.31 -11.92 -5.86
C GLN A 240 8.26 -12.22 -7.04
N HIS A 241 9.53 -12.49 -6.71
CA HIS A 241 10.58 -12.79 -7.70
C HIS A 241 10.48 -14.20 -8.29
N HIS A 242 9.84 -15.11 -7.56
CA HIS A 242 9.55 -16.45 -8.07
C HIS A 242 8.35 -16.42 -9.02
N GLU A 243 8.42 -17.24 -10.06
CA GLU A 243 7.32 -17.49 -10.99
C GLU A 243 7.22 -18.98 -11.25
N VAL A 244 6.00 -19.50 -11.18
CA VAL A 244 5.66 -20.85 -11.61
C VAL A 244 4.52 -20.75 -12.61
N VAL A 245 4.75 -21.24 -13.83
CA VAL A 245 3.70 -21.36 -14.85
C VAL A 245 3.38 -22.83 -15.04
N VAL A 246 2.11 -23.17 -14.90
CA VAL A 246 1.59 -24.51 -15.19
C VAL A 246 0.73 -24.39 -16.44
N ASP A 247 1.06 -25.18 -17.46
CA ASP A 247 0.48 -25.11 -18.79
C ASP A 247 0.16 -26.51 -19.32
N ASN A 248 -0.81 -26.62 -20.22
CA ASN A 248 -1.30 -27.88 -20.77
C ASN A 248 -0.34 -28.55 -21.77
N GLY A 249 0.56 -27.77 -22.39
CA GLY A 249 1.53 -28.24 -23.39
C GLY A 249 2.92 -28.51 -22.82
N SER A 250 3.14 -28.20 -21.54
CA SER A 250 4.46 -28.20 -20.91
C SER A 250 4.71 -29.45 -20.08
N PRO A 251 5.65 -30.34 -20.46
CA PRO A 251 6.09 -31.46 -19.64
C PRO A 251 7.08 -30.96 -18.56
N SER A 252 6.66 -30.04 -17.69
CA SER A 252 7.42 -29.72 -16.48
C SER A 252 7.34 -30.94 -15.55
N SER A 253 8.48 -31.52 -15.17
CA SER A 253 8.50 -32.68 -14.25
C SER A 253 8.17 -32.30 -12.80
N ALA A 254 8.17 -31.01 -12.46
CA ALA A 254 7.94 -30.53 -11.09
C ALA A 254 6.48 -30.09 -10.86
N SER A 255 5.84 -29.43 -11.82
CA SER A 255 4.43 -29.00 -11.72
C SER A 255 3.50 -29.91 -12.49
N THR A 256 2.22 -30.02 -12.10
CA THR A 256 1.29 -30.98 -12.69
C THR A 256 0.11 -30.26 -13.33
N TYR A 257 -0.13 -30.54 -14.61
CA TYR A 257 -1.39 -30.28 -15.31
C TYR A 257 -2.21 -31.58 -15.37
N ARG A 258 -3.50 -31.51 -15.05
CA ARG A 258 -4.38 -32.70 -15.01
C ARG A 258 -5.77 -32.40 -15.56
N GLU A 259 -6.21 -33.22 -16.51
CA GLU A 259 -7.59 -33.23 -17.01
C GLU A 259 -8.34 -34.43 -16.42
N THR A 260 -9.56 -34.22 -15.92
CA THR A 260 -10.42 -35.29 -15.42
C THR A 260 -11.77 -35.29 -16.12
N ARG A 261 -12.36 -36.49 -16.24
CA ARG A 261 -13.71 -36.71 -16.78
C ARG A 261 -14.41 -37.80 -15.98
N SER A 262 -15.71 -37.63 -15.74
CA SER A 262 -16.54 -38.63 -15.06
C SER A 262 -17.29 -39.56 -16.03
N ARG A 263 -17.43 -39.18 -17.30
CA ARG A 263 -18.05 -40.01 -18.35
C ARG A 263 -17.25 -39.98 -19.67
N PRO A 264 -17.34 -41.02 -20.53
CA PRO A 264 -16.57 -41.08 -21.79
C PRO A 264 -17.01 -40.09 -22.89
N ASP A 265 -18.26 -39.61 -22.84
CA ASP A 265 -18.83 -38.64 -23.80
C ASP A 265 -18.34 -37.21 -23.57
N VAL A 266 -17.76 -36.93 -22.40
CA VAL A 266 -17.20 -35.63 -22.06
C VAL A 266 -15.69 -35.66 -22.24
N THR A 267 -15.19 -34.84 -23.15
CA THR A 267 -13.76 -34.75 -23.46
C THR A 267 -13.27 -33.32 -23.41
N TRP A 268 -12.01 -33.16 -23.01
CA TRP A 268 -11.21 -31.98 -23.33
C TRP A 268 -10.53 -32.24 -24.66
N GLN A 269 -10.64 -31.31 -25.60
CA GLN A 269 -10.00 -31.37 -26.90
C GLN A 269 -9.16 -30.13 -27.14
N THR A 270 -8.23 -30.20 -28.09
CA THR A 270 -7.38 -29.05 -28.42
C THR A 270 -8.21 -28.04 -29.19
N GLY A 271 -8.12 -26.77 -28.78
CA GLY A 271 -8.72 -25.65 -29.48
C GLY A 271 -8.15 -25.42 -30.88
N SER A 272 -8.85 -24.62 -31.70
CA SER A 272 -8.43 -24.34 -33.07
C SER A 272 -7.42 -23.20 -33.20
N GLU A 273 -7.44 -22.26 -32.26
CA GLU A 273 -6.53 -21.11 -32.23
C GLU A 273 -5.30 -21.37 -31.35
N PRO A 274 -4.21 -20.61 -31.52
CA PRO A 274 -3.05 -20.68 -30.63
C PRO A 274 -3.41 -20.34 -29.18
N GLY A 275 -2.74 -21.01 -28.24
CA GLY A 275 -2.78 -20.71 -26.81
C GLY A 275 -1.42 -20.26 -26.27
N PHE A 276 -1.33 -20.12 -24.95
CA PHE A 276 -0.09 -19.82 -24.27
C PHE A 276 0.87 -21.01 -24.30
N ALA A 277 2.17 -20.72 -24.42
CA ALA A 277 3.22 -21.63 -23.97
C ALA A 277 4.31 -20.84 -23.23
N PRO A 278 4.92 -21.40 -22.16
CA PRO A 278 6.05 -20.77 -21.49
C PRO A 278 7.17 -20.50 -22.50
N PRO A 279 7.58 -19.24 -22.70
CA PRO A 279 8.62 -18.93 -23.69
C PRO A 279 9.98 -19.43 -23.20
N ALA A 280 10.84 -19.84 -24.13
CA ALA A 280 12.24 -20.06 -23.81
C ALA A 280 12.89 -18.72 -23.44
N ALA A 281 13.50 -18.62 -22.26
CA ALA A 281 14.19 -17.40 -21.86
C ALA A 281 15.55 -17.28 -22.59
N PRO A 282 15.91 -16.08 -23.10
CA PRO A 282 15.13 -14.84 -23.06
C PRO A 282 14.11 -14.73 -24.22
N LEU A 283 13.06 -13.91 -24.02
CA LEU A 283 12.06 -13.58 -25.04
C LEU A 283 12.66 -12.60 -26.07
N ARG A 284 12.56 -12.91 -27.36
CA ARG A 284 13.28 -12.22 -28.44
C ARG A 284 12.37 -11.57 -29.46
N GLY A 285 12.84 -10.46 -30.04
CA GLY A 285 12.16 -9.81 -31.16
C GLY A 285 10.71 -9.49 -30.83
N ASN A 286 9.78 -9.95 -31.68
CA ASN A 286 8.33 -9.80 -31.52
C ASN A 286 7.62 -11.12 -31.14
N GLU A 287 8.35 -12.03 -30.50
CA GLU A 287 7.77 -13.24 -29.92
C GLU A 287 6.61 -12.90 -28.97
N ASN A 288 5.50 -13.61 -29.15
CA ASN A 288 4.29 -13.51 -28.34
C ASN A 288 3.99 -14.87 -27.70
N PRO A 289 4.15 -15.01 -26.36
CA PRO A 289 3.92 -16.28 -25.65
C PRO A 289 2.53 -16.89 -25.86
N PHE A 290 1.50 -16.05 -26.09
CA PHE A 290 0.11 -16.46 -26.33
C PHE A 290 -0.16 -16.94 -27.76
N ARG A 291 0.89 -17.09 -28.57
CA ARG A 291 0.83 -17.67 -29.92
C ARG A 291 1.75 -18.88 -30.10
N MET A 292 2.31 -19.39 -29.01
CA MET A 292 3.33 -20.45 -29.04
C MET A 292 2.79 -21.83 -28.65
N GLY A 293 1.65 -21.88 -27.96
CA GLY A 293 1.08 -23.11 -27.42
C GLY A 293 -0.31 -23.42 -27.96
N ILE A 294 -1.04 -24.21 -27.17
CA ILE A 294 -2.41 -24.63 -27.45
C ILE A 294 -3.26 -24.36 -26.22
N TYR A 295 -4.57 -24.23 -26.41
CA TYR A 295 -5.53 -24.29 -25.31
C TYR A 295 -6.43 -25.53 -25.45
N ARG A 296 -7.15 -25.83 -24.38
CA ARG A 296 -8.06 -26.97 -24.25
C ARG A 296 -9.48 -26.47 -24.14
N GLU A 297 -10.43 -27.20 -24.71
CA GLU A 297 -11.85 -26.82 -24.68
C GLU A 297 -12.75 -28.02 -24.39
N SER A 298 -13.88 -27.74 -23.75
CA SER A 298 -14.95 -28.69 -23.49
C SER A 298 -16.31 -27.97 -23.50
N LEU A 299 -17.36 -28.67 -23.08
CA LEU A 299 -18.70 -28.12 -22.90
C LEU A 299 -19.05 -28.07 -21.43
N THR A 300 -19.80 -27.03 -21.05
CA THR A 300 -20.40 -26.94 -19.73
C THR A 300 -21.48 -28.00 -19.54
N ASP A 301 -21.64 -28.46 -18.30
CA ASP A 301 -22.73 -29.34 -17.86
C ASP A 301 -23.31 -28.78 -16.54
N THR A 302 -24.54 -29.16 -16.19
CA THR A 302 -25.20 -28.72 -14.94
C THR A 302 -24.60 -29.34 -13.68
N ALA A 303 -23.93 -30.48 -13.83
CA ALA A 303 -23.07 -31.10 -12.82
C ALA A 303 -21.61 -31.05 -13.26
N GLU A 304 -20.66 -31.19 -12.33
CA GLU A 304 -19.25 -31.32 -12.70
C GLU A 304 -19.03 -32.71 -13.36
N THR A 305 -18.81 -32.71 -14.67
CA THR A 305 -18.53 -33.92 -15.45
C THR A 305 -17.12 -33.96 -16.02
N ALA A 306 -16.44 -32.81 -16.04
CA ALA A 306 -15.02 -32.69 -16.35
C ALA A 306 -14.38 -31.50 -15.63
N SER A 307 -13.06 -31.56 -15.41
CA SER A 307 -12.31 -30.44 -14.84
C SER A 307 -10.85 -30.42 -15.31
N VAL A 308 -10.20 -29.28 -15.10
CA VAL A 308 -8.76 -29.07 -15.31
C VAL A 308 -8.14 -28.58 -14.01
N GLU A 309 -6.97 -29.11 -13.66
CA GLU A 309 -6.21 -28.72 -12.47
C GLU A 309 -4.78 -28.33 -12.84
N TRP A 310 -4.33 -27.19 -12.28
CA TRP A 310 -2.96 -26.69 -12.35
C TRP A 310 -2.36 -26.70 -10.95
N ILE A 311 -1.39 -27.59 -10.72
CA ILE A 311 -0.79 -27.85 -9.40
C ILE A 311 0.69 -27.41 -9.45
N PRO A 312 1.01 -26.19 -8.99
CA PRO A 312 2.37 -25.66 -9.02
C PRO A 312 3.28 -26.37 -8.01
N ALA A 313 4.57 -26.49 -8.36
CA ALA A 313 5.63 -26.71 -7.38
C ALA A 313 6.18 -25.35 -6.93
N ILE A 314 5.70 -24.89 -5.78
CA ILE A 314 6.02 -23.56 -5.23
C ILE A 314 7.45 -23.58 -4.66
N PRO A 315 8.35 -22.68 -5.10
CA PRO A 315 9.75 -22.70 -4.67
C PRO A 315 9.96 -22.31 -3.20
N GLU A 316 9.10 -21.44 -2.65
CA GLU A 316 9.22 -20.90 -1.31
C GLU A 316 7.85 -20.54 -0.75
N THR A 317 7.64 -20.71 0.56
CA THR A 317 6.38 -20.28 1.20
C THR A 317 6.24 -18.76 1.11
N GLY A 318 5.14 -18.25 0.55
CA GLY A 318 4.97 -16.81 0.39
C GLY A 318 3.64 -16.41 -0.23
N GLU A 319 3.45 -15.11 -0.41
CA GLU A 319 2.35 -14.56 -1.20
C GLU A 319 2.72 -14.61 -2.69
N TYR A 320 1.80 -15.11 -3.51
CA TYR A 320 1.92 -15.16 -4.96
C TYR A 320 0.63 -14.61 -5.59
N ALA A 321 0.76 -13.73 -6.57
CA ALA A 321 -0.35 -13.41 -7.44
C ALA A 321 -0.69 -14.63 -8.32
N VAL A 322 -1.99 -14.90 -8.47
CA VAL A 322 -2.49 -15.96 -9.35
C VAL A 322 -3.13 -15.32 -10.58
N TYR A 323 -2.63 -15.72 -11.75
CA TYR A 323 -3.14 -15.29 -13.05
C TYR A 323 -3.61 -16.51 -13.84
N ILE A 324 -4.69 -16.36 -14.60
CA ILE A 324 -5.22 -17.39 -15.51
C ILE A 324 -5.18 -16.90 -16.95
N SER A 325 -5.07 -17.84 -17.89
CA SER A 325 -5.25 -17.63 -19.33
C SER A 325 -6.35 -18.55 -19.86
N TYR A 326 -7.01 -18.11 -20.93
CA TYR A 326 -8.01 -18.88 -21.67
C TYR A 326 -8.21 -18.27 -23.07
N ALA A 327 -8.91 -19.01 -23.95
CA ALA A 327 -9.33 -18.53 -25.27
C ALA A 327 -10.77 -17.99 -25.21
N SER A 328 -11.04 -16.84 -25.84
CA SER A 328 -12.36 -16.18 -25.83
C SER A 328 -13.17 -16.42 -27.10
N SER A 329 -14.50 -16.49 -26.96
CA SER A 329 -15.49 -16.56 -28.05
C SER A 329 -16.88 -16.23 -27.52
N ASP A 330 -17.76 -15.66 -28.36
CA ASP A 330 -19.18 -15.41 -28.03
C ASP A 330 -19.96 -16.69 -27.65
N THR A 331 -19.45 -17.86 -28.03
CA THR A 331 -20.04 -19.16 -27.67
C THR A 331 -19.63 -19.66 -26.28
N ASN A 332 -18.64 -19.02 -25.66
CA ASN A 332 -18.15 -19.40 -24.35
C ASN A 332 -19.16 -19.07 -23.24
N THR A 333 -19.01 -19.76 -22.11
CA THR A 333 -19.69 -19.43 -20.87
C THR A 333 -19.22 -18.08 -20.31
N THR A 334 -20.15 -17.33 -19.72
CA THR A 334 -19.86 -16.10 -18.97
C THR A 334 -19.54 -16.38 -17.49
N ALA A 335 -19.62 -17.63 -17.06
CA ALA A 335 -19.45 -18.06 -15.67
C ALA A 335 -18.59 -19.32 -15.58
N ALA A 336 -17.36 -19.27 -16.10
CA ALA A 336 -16.40 -20.35 -15.95
C ALA A 336 -15.89 -20.38 -14.49
N ARG A 337 -16.15 -21.47 -13.76
CA ARG A 337 -15.86 -21.57 -12.32
C ARG A 337 -14.41 -22.00 -12.07
N TYR A 338 -13.60 -21.07 -11.58
CA TYR A 338 -12.25 -21.32 -11.06
C TYR A 338 -12.24 -21.38 -9.53
N THR A 339 -11.51 -22.33 -8.96
CA THR A 339 -11.23 -22.41 -7.52
C THR A 339 -9.73 -22.39 -7.28
N VAL A 340 -9.24 -21.41 -6.52
CA VAL A 340 -7.86 -21.33 -6.04
C VAL A 340 -7.80 -21.98 -4.66
N TYR A 341 -7.04 -23.06 -4.53
CA TYR A 341 -6.74 -23.71 -3.24
C TYR A 341 -5.40 -23.16 -2.75
N HIS A 342 -5.40 -22.56 -1.57
CA HIS A 342 -4.26 -21.88 -0.97
C HIS A 342 -4.15 -22.21 0.52
N ALA A 343 -3.10 -21.72 1.19
CA ALA A 343 -2.82 -22.05 2.60
C ALA A 343 -3.90 -21.57 3.59
N GLY A 344 -4.86 -20.75 3.15
CA GLY A 344 -5.98 -20.24 3.94
C GLY A 344 -7.33 -20.91 3.64
N GLY A 345 -7.37 -21.87 2.70
CA GLY A 345 -8.60 -22.53 2.26
C GLY A 345 -8.77 -22.48 0.75
N GLU A 346 -9.98 -22.15 0.30
CA GLU A 346 -10.33 -22.07 -1.11
C GLU A 346 -11.02 -20.74 -1.44
N THR A 347 -10.71 -20.14 -2.58
CA THR A 347 -11.38 -18.93 -3.09
C THR A 347 -11.95 -19.21 -4.49
N ARG A 348 -13.21 -18.84 -4.72
CA ARG A 348 -13.97 -19.18 -5.95
C ARG A 348 -14.32 -17.97 -6.81
N PHE A 349 -14.03 -18.09 -8.10
CA PHE A 349 -14.29 -17.06 -9.11
C PHE A 349 -15.16 -17.60 -10.25
N ASP A 350 -16.10 -16.79 -10.71
CA ASP A 350 -16.72 -16.94 -12.04
C ASP A 350 -16.06 -15.97 -13.02
N ILE A 351 -15.64 -16.50 -14.16
CA ILE A 351 -14.93 -15.75 -15.21
C ILE A 351 -15.77 -15.70 -16.48
N ASN A 352 -15.93 -14.49 -17.03
CA ASN A 352 -16.56 -14.30 -18.32
C ASN A 352 -15.57 -14.61 -19.46
N GLN A 353 -15.64 -15.84 -20.00
CA GLN A 353 -14.74 -16.28 -21.07
C GLN A 353 -15.14 -15.80 -22.47
N GLN A 354 -16.11 -14.88 -22.60
CA GLN A 354 -16.41 -14.24 -23.88
C GLN A 354 -15.46 -13.10 -24.21
N ILE A 355 -14.73 -12.59 -23.21
CA ILE A 355 -13.83 -11.44 -23.29
C ILE A 355 -12.50 -11.73 -22.56
N GLY A 356 -11.46 -10.95 -22.84
CA GLY A 356 -10.19 -11.01 -22.10
C GLY A 356 -9.26 -12.19 -22.38
N GLY A 357 -9.55 -13.02 -23.39
CA GLY A 357 -8.69 -14.15 -23.77
C GLY A 357 -7.36 -13.73 -24.42
N GLY A 358 -6.36 -14.61 -24.36
CA GLY A 358 -5.04 -14.36 -24.95
C GLY A 358 -4.15 -13.39 -24.15
N THR A 359 -4.42 -13.21 -22.86
CA THR A 359 -3.57 -12.48 -21.92
C THR A 359 -3.74 -13.03 -20.49
N TRP A 360 -3.03 -12.45 -19.52
CA TRP A 360 -3.10 -12.83 -18.11
C TRP A 360 -4.25 -12.11 -17.37
N ILE A 361 -5.15 -12.87 -16.78
CA ILE A 361 -6.24 -12.37 -15.91
C ILE A 361 -5.88 -12.59 -14.44
N TYR A 362 -5.70 -11.50 -13.70
CA TYR A 362 -5.34 -11.50 -12.27
C TYR A 362 -6.54 -11.85 -11.39
N LEU A 363 -6.41 -12.88 -10.55
CA LEU A 363 -7.46 -13.31 -9.61
C LEU A 363 -7.27 -12.79 -8.18
N GLY A 364 -6.02 -12.49 -7.78
CA GLY A 364 -5.70 -12.12 -6.41
C GLY A 364 -4.28 -12.53 -6.00
N HIS A 365 -3.87 -12.12 -4.80
CA HIS A 365 -2.69 -12.67 -4.12
C HIS A 365 -3.15 -13.70 -3.09
N PHE A 366 -2.44 -14.82 -3.03
CA PHE A 366 -2.72 -15.91 -2.10
C PHE A 366 -1.42 -16.45 -1.50
N ARG A 367 -1.50 -16.86 -0.23
CA ARG A 367 -0.42 -17.56 0.44
C ARG A 367 -0.33 -19.00 -0.02
N PHE A 368 0.82 -19.41 -0.54
CA PHE A 368 1.13 -20.81 -0.82
C PHE A 368 2.26 -21.29 0.09
N ARG A 369 2.23 -22.57 0.45
CA ARG A 369 3.35 -23.24 1.11
C ARG A 369 4.33 -23.75 0.04
N GLU A 370 5.60 -23.82 0.41
CA GLU A 370 6.64 -24.46 -0.39
C GLU A 370 6.25 -25.90 -0.77
N GLY A 371 6.59 -26.31 -1.99
CA GLY A 371 6.34 -27.64 -2.53
C GLY A 371 5.11 -27.72 -3.43
N GLN A 372 4.70 -28.96 -3.72
CA GLN A 372 3.57 -29.27 -4.59
C GLN A 372 2.49 -30.01 -3.82
N SER A 373 1.23 -29.60 -3.92
CA SER A 373 0.11 -30.33 -3.32
C SER A 373 -1.22 -30.07 -4.02
N ASP A 374 -1.92 -31.15 -4.37
CA ASP A 374 -3.28 -31.08 -4.91
C ASP A 374 -4.35 -30.81 -3.84
N GLN A 375 -3.99 -30.80 -2.55
CA GLN A 375 -4.94 -30.52 -1.47
C GLN A 375 -5.00 -29.03 -1.09
N TRP A 376 -3.85 -28.36 -1.05
CA TRP A 376 -3.73 -27.00 -0.51
C TRP A 376 -3.00 -26.01 -1.42
N GLY A 377 -2.60 -26.41 -2.63
CA GLY A 377 -1.87 -25.56 -3.57
C GLY A 377 -2.17 -25.90 -5.03
N ARG A 378 -3.35 -25.49 -5.53
CA ARG A 378 -3.73 -25.69 -6.94
C ARG A 378 -4.76 -24.67 -7.42
N VAL A 379 -4.94 -24.54 -8.73
CA VAL A 379 -6.11 -23.92 -9.35
C VAL A 379 -6.91 -24.98 -10.10
N LYS A 380 -8.23 -25.00 -9.93
CA LYS A 380 -9.15 -25.92 -10.61
C LYS A 380 -10.18 -25.16 -11.44
N LEU A 381 -10.37 -25.54 -12.69
CA LEU A 381 -11.50 -25.14 -13.53
C LEU A 381 -12.51 -26.28 -13.62
N SER A 382 -13.76 -26.02 -13.24
CA SER A 382 -14.87 -26.96 -13.37
C SER A 382 -15.68 -26.69 -14.63
N ASN A 383 -16.11 -27.72 -15.36
CA ASN A 383 -17.08 -27.55 -16.45
C ASN A 383 -18.52 -27.39 -15.94
N ARG A 384 -18.75 -27.39 -14.63
CA ARG A 384 -20.08 -27.11 -14.07
C ARG A 384 -20.48 -25.67 -14.37
N GLY A 385 -21.68 -25.48 -14.91
CA GLY A 385 -22.27 -24.16 -15.13
C GLY A 385 -23.80 -24.19 -15.06
N ASP A 386 -24.41 -23.00 -15.05
CA ASP A 386 -25.87 -22.85 -14.97
C ASP A 386 -26.59 -23.30 -16.25
N VAL A 387 -25.88 -23.28 -17.38
CA VAL A 387 -26.38 -23.68 -18.70
C VAL A 387 -25.43 -24.72 -19.28
N ALA A 388 -25.96 -25.89 -19.61
CA ALA A 388 -25.20 -26.94 -20.30
C ALA A 388 -24.98 -26.60 -21.79
N GLY A 389 -23.89 -27.12 -22.36
CA GLY A 389 -23.59 -27.00 -23.79
C GLY A 389 -22.95 -25.67 -24.22
N ARG A 390 -22.58 -24.79 -23.28
CA ARG A 390 -21.73 -23.63 -23.60
C ARG A 390 -20.27 -24.07 -23.71
N ARG A 391 -19.49 -23.40 -24.53
CA ARG A 391 -18.04 -23.67 -24.63
C ARG A 391 -17.34 -23.19 -23.36
N ILE A 392 -16.37 -23.96 -22.88
CA ILE A 392 -15.47 -23.58 -21.78
C ILE A 392 -14.04 -23.90 -22.20
N THR A 393 -13.11 -22.98 -21.94
CA THR A 393 -11.72 -23.10 -22.38
C THR A 393 -10.74 -23.04 -21.20
N ALA A 394 -9.60 -23.70 -21.34
CA ALA A 394 -8.55 -23.81 -20.34
C ALA A 394 -7.19 -23.70 -21.03
N ASP A 395 -6.26 -22.90 -20.50
CA ASP A 395 -4.95 -22.70 -21.12
C ASP A 395 -3.83 -22.90 -20.08
N ALA A 396 -3.44 -21.82 -19.38
CA ALA A 396 -2.35 -21.82 -18.40
C ALA A 396 -2.70 -21.04 -17.14
N VAL A 397 -1.98 -21.34 -16.05
CA VAL A 397 -2.03 -20.60 -14.77
C VAL A 397 -0.61 -20.20 -14.37
N ARG A 398 -0.46 -18.93 -13.98
CA ARG A 398 0.80 -18.35 -13.50
C ARG A 398 0.68 -17.96 -12.03
N PHE A 399 1.66 -18.37 -11.23
CA PHE A 399 1.81 -18.04 -9.82
C PHE A 399 3.08 -17.19 -9.66
N GLY A 400 2.95 -15.95 -9.19
CA GLY A 400 4.08 -15.05 -9.00
C GLY A 400 4.27 -14.02 -10.12
N GLY A 401 5.14 -13.04 -9.86
CA GLY A 401 5.49 -11.95 -10.79
C GLY A 401 6.77 -12.20 -11.60
N GLY A 402 7.71 -12.99 -11.06
CA GLY A 402 8.89 -13.46 -11.79
C GLY A 402 9.92 -12.38 -12.15
N MET A 403 10.89 -12.81 -12.95
CA MET A 403 11.96 -11.97 -13.47
C MET A 403 11.65 -11.45 -14.88
N GLY A 404 12.26 -10.33 -15.24
CA GLY A 404 12.25 -9.78 -16.60
C GLY A 404 13.01 -10.67 -17.57
N ILE A 405 12.33 -11.09 -18.64
CA ILE A 405 12.88 -12.04 -19.62
C ILE A 405 13.11 -11.47 -21.02
N VAL A 406 12.71 -10.22 -21.29
CA VAL A 406 12.84 -9.62 -22.62
C VAL A 406 14.30 -9.26 -22.90
N GLU A 407 14.84 -9.73 -24.02
CA GLU A 407 16.23 -9.50 -24.42
C GLU A 407 16.42 -8.11 -25.04
N ARG A 408 17.42 -7.36 -24.57
CA ARG A 408 17.95 -6.16 -25.22
C ARG A 408 19.47 -6.25 -25.31
N ALA A 409 20.00 -6.16 -26.53
CA ALA A 409 21.44 -6.21 -26.81
C ALA A 409 22.16 -7.39 -26.14
N GLY A 410 21.62 -8.61 -26.26
CA GLY A 410 22.26 -9.83 -25.74
C GLY A 410 21.94 -10.17 -24.28
N ARG A 411 21.16 -9.35 -23.56
CA ARG A 411 20.90 -9.54 -22.12
C ARG A 411 19.47 -9.15 -21.73
N THR A 412 18.96 -9.76 -20.67
CA THR A 412 17.75 -9.29 -19.98
C THR A 412 18.08 -8.10 -19.07
N SER A 413 17.06 -7.54 -18.41
CA SER A 413 17.24 -6.43 -17.46
C SER A 413 17.98 -6.83 -16.18
N GLY A 414 17.96 -8.11 -15.82
CA GLY A 414 18.46 -8.62 -14.55
C GLY A 414 17.60 -8.23 -13.34
N ARG A 415 16.36 -7.77 -13.55
CA ARG A 415 15.46 -7.31 -12.48
C ARG A 415 14.15 -8.08 -12.45
N ALA A 416 13.47 -8.00 -11.31
CA ALA A 416 12.10 -8.45 -11.17
C ALA A 416 11.19 -7.72 -12.16
N ARG A 417 10.21 -8.41 -12.71
CA ARG A 417 9.39 -7.88 -13.81
C ARG A 417 8.58 -6.63 -13.42
N PHE A 418 8.17 -6.52 -12.14
CA PHE A 418 7.44 -5.35 -11.65
C PHE A 418 8.26 -4.04 -11.72
N LEU A 419 9.59 -4.14 -11.75
CA LEU A 419 10.49 -3.00 -11.88
C LEU A 419 10.65 -2.54 -13.34
N GLU A 420 10.28 -3.36 -14.33
CA GLU A 420 10.46 -3.04 -15.75
C GLU A 420 9.38 -2.06 -16.26
N GLY A 421 9.73 -1.33 -17.32
CA GLY A 421 8.78 -0.52 -18.09
C GLY A 421 7.68 -1.36 -18.75
N SER A 422 6.55 -0.71 -19.04
CA SER A 422 5.35 -1.31 -19.62
C SER A 422 5.63 -2.09 -20.90
N ARG A 423 6.50 -1.55 -21.77
CA ARG A 423 6.87 -2.19 -23.03
C ARG A 423 7.23 -3.68 -22.89
N TYR A 424 8.05 -4.02 -21.89
CA TYR A 424 8.54 -5.39 -21.70
C TYR A 424 7.45 -6.32 -21.15
N TYR A 425 6.70 -5.82 -20.17
CA TYR A 425 5.60 -6.58 -19.59
C TYR A 425 4.48 -6.85 -20.61
N LEU A 426 4.13 -5.84 -21.43
CA LEU A 426 3.08 -5.98 -22.45
C LEU A 426 3.46 -7.03 -23.50
N GLN A 427 4.74 -7.14 -23.88
CA GLN A 427 5.21 -8.23 -24.75
C GLN A 427 5.01 -9.59 -24.09
N TYR A 428 5.42 -9.75 -22.83
CA TYR A 428 5.24 -11.00 -22.08
C TYR A 428 3.75 -11.34 -21.84
N ALA A 429 2.91 -10.32 -21.67
CA ALA A 429 1.47 -10.44 -21.49
C ALA A 429 0.71 -10.67 -22.81
N GLY A 430 1.41 -10.86 -23.92
CA GLY A 430 0.84 -11.25 -25.21
C GLY A 430 0.22 -10.12 -26.02
N MET A 431 0.50 -8.87 -25.67
CA MET A 431 -0.07 -7.73 -26.38
C MET A 431 0.51 -7.61 -27.81
N PRO A 432 -0.28 -7.18 -28.80
CA PRO A 432 0.17 -7.12 -30.19
C PRO A 432 1.23 -6.04 -30.41
N ASP A 433 2.32 -6.43 -31.07
CA ASP A 433 3.56 -5.66 -31.29
C ASP A 433 3.36 -4.18 -31.70
N SER A 434 3.15 -3.90 -32.99
CA SER A 434 3.04 -2.54 -33.53
C SER A 434 1.77 -1.79 -33.11
N LEU A 435 0.83 -2.46 -32.43
CA LEU A 435 -0.39 -1.85 -31.93
C LEU A 435 -0.26 -1.39 -30.48
N THR A 436 0.63 -2.00 -29.70
CA THR A 436 0.69 -1.73 -28.26
C THR A 436 2.10 -1.40 -27.79
N TRP A 437 3.11 -2.25 -28.00
CA TRP A 437 4.39 -2.09 -27.30
C TRP A 437 5.58 -1.72 -28.19
N SER A 438 5.48 -1.77 -29.52
CA SER A 438 6.54 -1.35 -30.46
C SER A 438 6.07 -0.31 -31.48
N LEU A 439 5.49 0.77 -30.96
CA LEU A 439 4.88 1.84 -31.75
C LEU A 439 5.91 2.65 -32.56
N ASN A 440 7.18 2.65 -32.13
CA ASN A 440 8.28 3.36 -32.75
C ASN A 440 9.26 2.40 -33.45
N GLU A 441 8.78 1.26 -33.96
CA GLU A 441 9.55 0.28 -34.74
C GLU A 441 10.85 -0.17 -34.02
N ASN A 442 10.77 -0.39 -32.71
CA ASN A 442 11.90 -0.75 -31.85
C ASN A 442 13.04 0.28 -31.80
N THR A 443 12.85 1.54 -32.21
CA THR A 443 13.90 2.57 -32.21
C THR A 443 14.05 3.31 -30.88
N SER A 444 13.03 3.26 -30.01
CA SER A 444 13.06 3.94 -28.71
C SER A 444 12.19 3.20 -27.69
N ASP A 445 12.83 2.39 -26.84
CA ASP A 445 12.16 1.71 -25.73
C ASP A 445 11.47 2.70 -24.78
N TYR A 446 12.07 3.87 -24.60
CA TYR A 446 11.51 4.93 -23.77
C TYR A 446 10.19 5.45 -24.35
N SER A 447 10.16 5.76 -25.65
CA SER A 447 8.94 6.25 -26.30
C SER A 447 7.86 5.18 -26.34
N ASP A 448 8.26 3.95 -26.63
CA ASP A 448 7.37 2.79 -26.63
C ASP A 448 6.80 2.48 -25.24
N ASP A 449 7.58 2.69 -24.17
CA ASP A 449 7.13 2.51 -22.80
C ASP A 449 5.90 3.38 -22.47
N PHE A 450 6.01 4.70 -22.56
CA PHE A 450 4.90 5.58 -22.18
C PHE A 450 3.79 5.68 -23.24
N GLN A 451 4.11 5.52 -24.53
CA GLN A 451 3.09 5.56 -25.58
C GLN A 451 2.22 4.29 -25.59
N SER A 452 2.78 3.15 -25.18
CA SER A 452 2.06 1.87 -25.19
C SER A 452 0.82 1.85 -24.32
N ARG A 453 0.81 2.58 -23.21
CA ARG A 453 -0.21 2.47 -22.16
C ARG A 453 -1.58 2.91 -22.64
N GLY A 454 -1.65 4.00 -23.39
CA GLY A 454 -2.91 4.46 -23.98
C GLY A 454 -3.45 3.49 -25.02
N GLU A 455 -2.58 2.94 -25.88
CA GLU A 455 -3.00 1.95 -26.88
C GLU A 455 -3.37 0.60 -26.25
N TRP A 456 -2.71 0.23 -25.17
CA TRP A 456 -3.05 -0.94 -24.37
C TRP A 456 -4.44 -0.81 -23.74
N VAL A 457 -4.78 0.35 -23.16
CA VAL A 457 -6.16 0.62 -22.68
C VAL A 457 -7.18 0.46 -23.81
N ASN A 458 -6.87 1.01 -24.97
CA ASN A 458 -7.71 0.88 -26.17
C ASN A 458 -7.87 -0.59 -26.60
N TYR A 459 -6.78 -1.36 -26.58
CA TYR A 459 -6.77 -2.79 -26.90
C TYR A 459 -7.54 -3.63 -25.88
N LEU A 460 -7.48 -3.32 -24.58
CA LEU A 460 -8.34 -3.98 -23.59
C LEU A 460 -9.81 -3.81 -23.97
N ARG A 461 -10.21 -2.60 -24.36
CA ARG A 461 -11.60 -2.27 -24.66
C ARG A 461 -12.11 -2.86 -25.97
N GLY A 462 -11.31 -2.81 -27.03
CA GLY A 462 -11.72 -3.30 -28.35
C GLY A 462 -12.80 -2.44 -29.00
N ALA A 463 -13.40 -2.93 -30.08
CA ALA A 463 -14.28 -2.17 -30.95
C ALA A 463 -15.45 -1.47 -30.21
N PRO A 464 -15.76 -0.20 -30.53
CA PRO A 464 -15.08 0.71 -31.47
C PRO A 464 -13.85 1.44 -30.89
N TYR A 465 -13.44 1.12 -29.67
CA TYR A 465 -12.39 1.81 -28.90
C TYR A 465 -11.00 1.19 -29.02
N GLY A 466 -10.78 0.31 -29.99
CA GLY A 466 -9.48 -0.32 -30.23
C GLY A 466 -8.35 0.68 -30.48
N PRO A 467 -7.08 0.21 -30.53
CA PRO A 467 -5.90 1.06 -30.74
C PRO A 467 -6.07 2.06 -31.88
N ASN A 468 -5.36 3.19 -31.83
CA ASN A 468 -5.48 4.26 -32.82
C ASN A 468 -5.18 3.80 -34.26
N LEU A 469 -4.36 2.77 -34.43
CA LEU A 469 -4.06 2.16 -35.74
C LEU A 469 -5.12 1.16 -36.21
N ASP A 470 -5.89 0.54 -35.31
CA ASP A 470 -6.98 -0.39 -35.62
C ASP A 470 -8.06 -0.35 -34.54
N ARG A 471 -9.15 0.37 -34.82
CA ARG A 471 -10.28 0.53 -33.90
C ARG A 471 -11.08 -0.75 -33.64
N ASN A 472 -10.92 -1.77 -34.48
CA ASN A 472 -11.69 -3.01 -34.36
C ASN A 472 -10.98 -4.08 -33.50
N ALA A 473 -9.68 -3.92 -33.27
CA ALA A 473 -8.89 -4.86 -32.48
C ALA A 473 -9.09 -4.66 -30.98
N GLY A 474 -9.23 -5.75 -30.23
CA GLY A 474 -9.13 -5.74 -28.77
C GLY A 474 -9.81 -6.90 -28.07
N LEU A 475 -9.86 -6.82 -26.75
CA LEU A 475 -10.25 -7.91 -25.85
C LEU A 475 -11.70 -7.80 -25.32
N GLY A 476 -12.42 -6.72 -25.65
CA GLY A 476 -13.83 -6.54 -25.27
C GLY A 476 -14.06 -6.18 -23.79
N ILE A 477 -13.02 -5.80 -23.05
CA ILE A 477 -13.10 -5.48 -21.62
C ILE A 477 -13.61 -4.03 -21.44
N PRO A 478 -14.72 -3.78 -20.74
CA PRO A 478 -15.34 -2.46 -20.67
C PRO A 478 -14.61 -1.52 -19.69
N VAL A 479 -13.39 -1.09 -20.04
CA VAL A 479 -12.60 -0.13 -19.25
C VAL A 479 -13.33 1.22 -19.19
N GLU A 480 -13.55 1.71 -17.97
CA GLU A 480 -14.32 2.93 -17.66
C GLU A 480 -13.46 4.20 -17.76
N LEU A 481 -12.23 4.13 -17.26
CA LEU A 481 -11.29 5.25 -17.22
C LEU A 481 -9.84 4.77 -17.10
N SER A 482 -8.90 5.68 -17.32
CA SER A 482 -7.47 5.46 -17.08
C SER A 482 -6.79 6.56 -16.23
N LEU A 483 -5.83 6.16 -15.42
CA LEU A 483 -4.94 7.04 -14.66
C LEU A 483 -3.46 6.71 -14.94
N ALA A 484 -2.73 7.72 -15.41
CA ALA A 484 -1.28 7.75 -15.39
C ALA A 484 -0.79 8.54 -14.17
N PHE A 485 -0.21 7.86 -13.18
CA PHE A 485 0.26 8.49 -11.95
C PHE A 485 1.78 8.71 -12.00
N HIS A 486 2.19 9.97 -12.07
CA HIS A 486 3.57 10.46 -12.08
C HIS A 486 3.86 11.44 -10.93
N THR A 487 5.14 11.81 -10.78
CA THR A 487 5.56 13.00 -10.02
C THR A 487 6.49 13.87 -10.86
N ASP A 488 6.43 15.18 -10.65
CA ASP A 488 7.02 16.16 -11.57
C ASP A 488 8.49 16.48 -11.22
N ALA A 489 9.20 17.06 -12.18
CA ALA A 489 10.50 17.68 -11.96
C ALA A 489 10.33 19.19 -11.65
N GLY A 490 11.07 19.70 -10.68
CA GLY A 490 10.99 21.09 -10.25
C GLY A 490 11.62 21.31 -8.88
N VAL A 491 12.29 22.45 -8.70
CA VAL A 491 12.95 22.82 -7.44
C VAL A 491 12.46 24.18 -7.00
N THR A 492 12.16 24.32 -5.71
CA THR A 492 11.91 25.61 -5.06
C THR A 492 12.98 25.82 -3.98
N ARG A 493 13.41 27.07 -3.77
CA ARG A 493 14.44 27.41 -2.75
C ARG A 493 13.87 28.07 -1.50
N ASN A 494 12.56 28.26 -1.49
CA ASN A 494 11.78 29.01 -0.51
C ASN A 494 10.94 28.09 0.38
N ASP A 495 11.31 26.80 0.47
CA ASP A 495 10.69 25.78 1.32
C ASP A 495 9.16 25.63 1.16
N THR A 496 8.68 25.94 -0.05
CA THR A 496 7.29 25.77 -0.46
C THR A 496 7.09 24.43 -1.18
N VAL A 497 5.91 23.84 -1.07
CA VAL A 497 5.52 22.72 -1.92
C VAL A 497 5.27 23.19 -3.35
N VAL A 498 5.76 22.42 -4.34
CA VAL A 498 5.41 22.64 -5.76
C VAL A 498 3.94 22.31 -5.97
N GLY A 499 3.49 21.18 -5.40
CA GLY A 499 2.10 20.75 -5.36
C GLY A 499 1.58 20.12 -6.66
N THR A 500 0.25 20.03 -6.75
CA THR A 500 -0.43 19.04 -7.59
C THR A 500 -0.88 19.62 -8.93
N LEU A 501 -0.42 19.01 -10.02
CA LEU A 501 -0.79 19.32 -11.41
C LEU A 501 -1.59 18.16 -11.99
N SER A 502 -2.70 18.46 -12.67
CA SER A 502 -3.50 17.48 -13.40
C SER A 502 -3.49 17.82 -14.88
N ILE A 503 -3.20 16.84 -15.73
CA ILE A 503 -3.08 17.01 -17.17
C ILE A 503 -4.15 16.17 -17.88
N TYR A 504 -4.88 16.80 -18.78
CA TYR A 504 -5.89 16.17 -19.63
C TYR A 504 -5.72 16.62 -21.07
N SER A 505 -6.36 15.93 -22.02
CA SER A 505 -6.41 16.39 -23.41
C SER A 505 -7.84 16.41 -23.91
N ARG A 506 -8.30 17.57 -24.41
CA ARG A 506 -9.63 17.69 -25.04
C ARG A 506 -9.70 17.06 -26.44
N ILE A 507 -8.55 16.79 -27.04
CA ILE A 507 -8.43 16.19 -28.38
C ILE A 507 -7.59 14.91 -28.34
N ASP A 508 -7.77 14.04 -29.32
CA ASP A 508 -6.92 12.86 -29.54
C ASP A 508 -5.71 13.18 -30.45
N SER A 509 -5.02 12.14 -30.95
CA SER A 509 -3.89 12.29 -31.89
C SER A 509 -4.30 12.80 -33.28
N GLU A 510 -5.59 12.75 -33.63
CA GLU A 510 -6.17 13.18 -34.91
C GLU A 510 -6.99 14.48 -34.77
N ASP A 511 -6.79 15.21 -33.67
CA ASP A 511 -7.47 16.46 -33.34
C ASP A 511 -8.99 16.33 -33.14
N LYS A 512 -9.51 15.12 -32.86
CA LYS A 512 -10.93 14.88 -32.60
C LYS A 512 -11.30 15.19 -31.16
N VAL A 513 -12.44 15.85 -30.96
CA VAL A 513 -12.99 16.23 -29.63
C VAL A 513 -13.94 15.18 -29.04
N LEU A 514 -14.23 14.11 -29.78
CA LEU A 514 -15.11 13.02 -29.35
C LEU A 514 -14.32 11.72 -29.20
N PHE A 515 -14.76 10.87 -28.29
CA PHE A 515 -14.38 9.47 -28.22
C PHE A 515 -15.02 8.66 -29.36
N PRO A 516 -14.55 7.43 -29.63
CA PRO A 516 -15.08 6.60 -30.72
C PRO A 516 -16.59 6.29 -30.67
N ASP A 517 -17.23 6.41 -29.51
CA ASP A 517 -18.69 6.26 -29.33
C ASP A 517 -19.48 7.56 -29.41
N SER A 518 -18.84 8.64 -29.85
CA SER A 518 -19.39 10.00 -29.92
C SER A 518 -19.60 10.69 -28.58
N THR A 519 -19.12 10.12 -27.46
CA THR A 519 -19.09 10.86 -26.19
C THR A 519 -17.99 11.92 -26.20
N SER A 520 -18.18 13.00 -25.45
CA SER A 520 -17.28 14.15 -25.43
C SER A 520 -16.01 13.85 -24.64
N ARG A 521 -14.85 14.23 -25.21
CA ARG A 521 -13.56 14.17 -24.50
C ARG A 521 -13.44 15.17 -23.35
N MET A 522 -14.46 16.03 -23.14
CA MET A 522 -14.56 16.81 -21.91
C MET A 522 -14.67 15.94 -20.65
N GLY A 523 -15.05 14.65 -20.77
CA GLY A 523 -14.92 13.67 -19.70
C GLY A 523 -13.50 13.57 -19.10
N ASN A 524 -12.45 13.83 -19.90
CA ASN A 524 -11.06 13.90 -19.40
C ASN A 524 -10.86 15.05 -18.41
N ARG A 525 -11.48 16.20 -18.71
CA ARG A 525 -11.43 17.38 -17.85
C ARG A 525 -12.22 17.16 -16.57
N ASP A 526 -13.43 16.59 -16.68
CA ASP A 526 -14.28 16.28 -15.55
C ASP A 526 -13.55 15.39 -14.54
N LEU A 527 -12.97 14.27 -15.01
CA LEU A 527 -12.16 13.37 -14.18
C LEU A 527 -10.98 14.10 -13.53
N SER A 528 -10.26 14.92 -14.29
CA SER A 528 -9.09 15.66 -13.81
C SER A 528 -9.42 16.69 -12.73
N ASP A 529 -10.53 17.44 -12.88
CA ASP A 529 -10.95 18.44 -11.90
C ASP A 529 -11.40 17.79 -10.59
N ILE A 530 -12.24 16.75 -10.68
CA ILE A 530 -12.72 16.01 -9.50
C ILE A 530 -11.51 15.43 -8.74
N MET A 531 -10.55 14.83 -9.46
CA MET A 531 -9.34 14.25 -8.86
C MET A 531 -8.45 15.28 -8.20
N GLN A 532 -8.07 16.33 -8.91
CA GLN A 532 -7.18 17.36 -8.36
C GLN A 532 -7.83 18.07 -7.17
N THR A 533 -9.13 18.35 -7.25
CA THR A 533 -9.88 18.97 -6.14
C THR A 533 -9.90 18.06 -4.92
N GLN A 534 -10.22 16.79 -5.09
CA GLN A 534 -10.25 15.85 -3.98
C GLN A 534 -8.87 15.70 -3.30
N ILE A 535 -7.79 15.63 -4.07
CA ILE A 535 -6.42 15.54 -3.54
C ILE A 535 -6.08 16.83 -2.78
N VAL A 536 -6.25 17.99 -3.41
CA VAL A 536 -5.85 19.28 -2.82
C VAL A 536 -6.63 19.56 -1.54
N ASP A 537 -7.94 19.30 -1.50
CA ASP A 537 -8.78 19.57 -0.34
C ASP A 537 -8.38 18.67 0.85
N ASP A 538 -8.17 17.36 0.61
CA ASP A 538 -7.73 16.43 1.65
C ASP A 538 -6.33 16.80 2.18
N LEU A 539 -5.40 17.16 1.30
CA LEU A 539 -4.05 17.55 1.69
C LEU A 539 -4.03 18.87 2.47
N ARG A 540 -4.87 19.84 2.09
CA ARG A 540 -5.05 21.08 2.85
C ARG A 540 -5.65 20.85 4.22
N ALA A 541 -6.62 19.95 4.31
CA ALA A 541 -7.25 19.61 5.56
C ALA A 541 -6.28 18.91 6.53
N ARG A 542 -5.43 18.00 6.04
CA ARG A 542 -4.65 17.08 6.90
C ARG A 542 -3.17 17.43 7.07
N TYR A 543 -2.58 18.13 6.11
CA TYR A 543 -1.12 18.26 6.01
C TYR A 543 -0.67 19.71 5.95
N ASP A 544 -1.13 20.46 4.96
CA ASP A 544 -0.64 21.81 4.73
C ASP A 544 -1.74 22.65 4.11
N THR A 545 -2.32 23.59 4.87
CA THR A 545 -3.39 24.48 4.41
C THR A 545 -3.01 25.29 3.17
N THR A 546 -1.71 25.41 2.89
CA THR A 546 -1.16 26.12 1.73
C THR A 546 -0.78 25.18 0.58
N TRP A 547 -1.18 23.90 0.63
CA TRP A 547 -0.86 22.94 -0.44
C TRP A 547 -1.22 23.51 -1.81
N SER A 548 -0.21 23.61 -2.67
CA SER A 548 -0.29 24.30 -3.96
C SER A 548 -1.17 23.51 -4.93
N ARG A 549 -2.25 24.15 -5.41
CA ARG A 549 -3.02 23.67 -6.56
C ARG A 549 -2.39 24.26 -7.81
N ARG A 550 -1.87 23.42 -8.70
CA ARG A 550 -1.35 23.85 -10.01
C ARG A 550 -2.46 23.76 -11.07
N ALA A 551 -2.13 24.12 -12.31
CA ALA A 551 -3.10 24.17 -13.41
C ALA A 551 -3.85 22.85 -13.65
N LEU A 552 -5.14 22.94 -14.02
CA LEU A 552 -5.78 21.92 -14.84
C LEU A 552 -5.30 22.11 -16.28
N ARG A 553 -4.25 21.39 -16.65
CA ARG A 553 -3.56 21.61 -17.91
C ARG A 553 -4.17 20.80 -19.05
N ASN A 554 -4.76 21.49 -20.02
CA ASN A 554 -5.11 20.90 -21.31
C ASN A 554 -3.84 20.77 -22.18
N SER A 555 -3.31 19.57 -22.36
CA SER A 555 -2.08 19.32 -23.13
C SER A 555 -2.02 17.91 -23.70
N ARG A 556 -1.37 17.76 -24.86
CA ARG A 556 -1.29 16.53 -25.66
C ARG A 556 -0.22 15.55 -25.16
N TYR A 557 -0.24 15.21 -23.87
CA TYR A 557 0.62 14.15 -23.33
C TYR A 557 0.07 12.80 -23.77
N SER A 558 0.96 11.88 -24.18
CA SER A 558 0.53 10.59 -24.75
C SER A 558 -0.45 9.84 -23.87
N GLU A 559 -0.20 9.81 -22.56
CA GLU A 559 -0.99 9.06 -21.57
C GLU A 559 -2.37 9.67 -21.28
N SER A 560 -2.63 10.93 -21.65
CA SER A 560 -3.96 11.57 -21.56
C SER A 560 -4.61 11.80 -22.93
N MET A 561 -3.83 11.81 -24.02
CA MET A 561 -4.30 12.04 -25.38
C MET A 561 -4.70 10.76 -26.11
N ARG A 562 -3.88 9.69 -26.02
CA ARG A 562 -4.10 8.44 -26.79
C ARG A 562 -5.26 7.56 -26.30
N PRO A 563 -5.61 7.51 -25.00
CA PRO A 563 -6.74 6.70 -24.56
C PRO A 563 -8.07 7.13 -25.20
N ASN A 564 -8.90 6.14 -25.52
CA ASN A 564 -10.28 6.26 -26.00
C ASN A 564 -11.31 6.11 -24.88
N VAL A 565 -10.88 6.40 -23.66
CA VAL A 565 -11.69 6.44 -22.44
C VAL A 565 -11.31 7.72 -21.69
N PRO A 566 -12.14 8.22 -20.76
CA PRO A 566 -11.76 9.27 -19.83
C PRO A 566 -10.39 8.98 -19.19
N ALA A 567 -9.44 9.91 -19.36
CA ALA A 567 -8.05 9.73 -18.99
C ALA A 567 -7.46 10.98 -18.32
N VAL A 568 -6.61 10.75 -17.32
CA VAL A 568 -5.87 11.78 -16.60
C VAL A 568 -4.41 11.37 -16.42
N LEU A 569 -3.50 12.31 -16.62
CA LEU A 569 -2.12 12.22 -16.17
C LEU A 569 -1.96 13.12 -14.94
N LEU A 570 -1.66 12.51 -13.81
CA LEU A 570 -1.45 13.18 -12.53
C LEU A 570 0.03 13.38 -12.27
N GLU A 571 0.42 14.63 -12.03
CA GLU A 571 1.73 15.03 -11.53
C GLU A 571 1.55 15.53 -10.08
N LEU A 572 1.63 14.62 -9.10
CA LEU A 572 1.16 14.88 -7.73
C LEU A 572 1.91 16.00 -7.00
N LEU A 573 3.23 15.97 -7.10
CA LEU A 573 4.21 16.78 -6.38
C LEU A 573 5.53 16.73 -7.14
N SER A 574 6.56 17.46 -6.69
CA SER A 574 7.87 17.33 -7.33
C SER A 574 8.87 16.43 -6.58
N HIS A 575 9.37 15.39 -7.26
CA HIS A 575 10.39 14.50 -6.70
C HIS A 575 11.80 15.12 -6.64
N GLN A 576 12.00 16.30 -7.23
CA GLN A 576 13.26 17.06 -7.12
C GLN A 576 13.20 18.12 -6.01
N ASN A 577 12.02 18.42 -5.46
CA ASN A 577 11.87 19.40 -4.40
C ASN A 577 11.94 18.72 -3.04
N PHE A 578 12.93 19.12 -2.23
CA PHE A 578 13.13 18.55 -0.90
C PHE A 578 11.88 18.64 -0.01
N ARG A 579 11.16 19.76 -0.05
CA ARG A 579 9.94 19.96 0.77
C ARG A 579 8.84 18.98 0.38
N ASP A 580 8.58 18.77 -0.91
CA ASP A 580 7.59 17.79 -1.38
C ASP A 580 7.97 16.35 -0.95
N MET A 581 9.26 16.01 -1.00
CA MET A 581 9.74 14.67 -0.62
C MET A 581 9.59 14.36 0.88
N GLN A 582 9.52 15.36 1.76
CA GLN A 582 9.20 15.15 3.18
C GLN A 582 7.79 14.56 3.38
N PHE A 583 6.88 14.85 2.45
CA PHE A 583 5.55 14.25 2.41
C PHE A 583 5.58 12.90 1.70
N ALA A 584 6.15 12.84 0.50
CA ALA A 584 6.09 11.67 -0.36
C ALA A 584 6.67 10.39 0.26
N LEU A 585 7.72 10.52 1.09
CA LEU A 585 8.37 9.39 1.75
C LEU A 585 7.60 8.85 2.96
N ASP A 586 6.60 9.58 3.48
CA ASP A 586 5.80 9.13 4.61
C ASP A 586 4.64 8.22 4.15
N PRO A 587 4.56 6.96 4.61
CA PRO A 587 3.48 6.05 4.24
C PRO A 587 2.08 6.57 4.61
N ARG A 588 1.94 7.38 5.66
CA ARG A 588 0.65 7.98 6.05
C ARG A 588 0.14 8.95 4.99
N TYR A 589 1.04 9.75 4.42
CA TYR A 589 0.71 10.66 3.31
C TYR A 589 0.36 9.88 2.03
N ARG A 590 1.11 8.81 1.73
CA ARG A 590 0.82 7.94 0.59
C ARG A 590 -0.57 7.31 0.66
N PHE A 591 -0.95 6.81 1.84
CA PHE A 591 -2.30 6.29 2.08
C PHE A 591 -3.38 7.34 1.83
N ASP A 592 -3.20 8.56 2.36
CA ASP A 592 -4.18 9.64 2.26
C ASP A 592 -4.36 10.13 0.82
N VAL A 593 -3.27 10.25 0.06
CA VAL A 593 -3.34 10.59 -1.38
C VAL A 593 -4.02 9.48 -2.18
N ALA A 594 -3.66 8.22 -1.95
CA ALA A 594 -4.31 7.09 -2.62
C ALA A 594 -5.82 7.05 -2.33
N ARG A 595 -6.22 7.34 -1.08
CA ARG A 595 -7.63 7.46 -0.69
C ARG A 595 -8.34 8.61 -1.41
N ALA A 596 -7.70 9.77 -1.55
CA ALA A 596 -8.24 10.90 -2.30
C ALA A 596 -8.46 10.56 -3.80
N ILE A 597 -7.49 9.90 -4.43
CA ILE A 597 -7.59 9.43 -5.82
C ILE A 597 -8.75 8.44 -5.96
N TYR A 598 -8.84 7.43 -5.08
CA TYR A 598 -9.96 6.48 -5.07
C TYR A 598 -11.32 7.17 -4.95
N LYS A 599 -11.48 8.10 -3.98
CA LYS A 599 -12.73 8.88 -3.81
C LYS A 599 -13.13 9.60 -5.10
N SER A 600 -12.16 10.21 -5.79
CA SER A 600 -12.41 10.93 -7.03
C SER A 600 -12.87 10.02 -8.18
N MET A 601 -12.24 8.85 -8.33
CA MET A 601 -12.63 7.86 -9.35
C MET A 601 -14.03 7.31 -9.10
N LEU A 602 -14.33 6.98 -7.85
CA LEU A 602 -15.66 6.52 -7.44
C LEU A 602 -16.73 7.56 -7.77
N ARG A 603 -16.51 8.83 -7.40
CA ARG A 603 -17.45 9.93 -7.69
C ARG A 603 -17.65 10.16 -9.18
N PHE A 604 -16.57 10.10 -9.97
CA PHE A 604 -16.64 10.21 -11.42
C PHE A 604 -17.48 9.07 -12.01
N VAL A 605 -17.16 7.81 -11.70
CA VAL A 605 -17.88 6.63 -12.21
C VAL A 605 -19.34 6.63 -11.75
N ALA A 606 -19.61 6.98 -10.50
CA ALA A 606 -20.97 7.09 -9.97
C ALA A 606 -21.81 8.15 -10.71
N THR A 607 -21.20 9.28 -11.05
CA THR A 607 -21.83 10.33 -11.86
C THR A 607 -22.12 9.84 -13.27
N GLN A 608 -21.16 9.17 -13.92
CA GLN A 608 -21.30 8.64 -15.28
C GLN A 608 -22.42 7.60 -15.40
N HIS A 609 -22.62 6.78 -14.37
CA HIS A 609 -23.61 5.70 -14.36
C HIS A 609 -24.85 5.99 -13.52
N ALA A 610 -25.03 7.24 -13.07
CA ALA A 610 -26.19 7.71 -12.31
C ALA A 610 -26.57 6.83 -11.11
N TYR A 611 -25.61 6.50 -10.24
CA TYR A 611 -25.87 5.80 -8.97
C TYR A 611 -25.26 6.56 -7.79
N GLU A 612 -25.81 6.35 -6.58
CA GLU A 612 -25.25 6.92 -5.37
C GLU A 612 -23.95 6.21 -4.97
N TYR A 613 -22.89 6.97 -4.66
CA TYR A 613 -21.65 6.37 -4.20
C TYR A 613 -21.59 6.29 -2.66
N VAL A 614 -20.85 5.30 -2.17
CA VAL A 614 -20.45 5.18 -0.77
C VAL A 614 -18.94 4.87 -0.74
N VAL A 615 -18.17 5.61 0.07
CA VAL A 615 -16.73 5.36 0.20
C VAL A 615 -16.48 4.24 1.19
N GLN A 616 -15.46 3.40 0.97
CA GLN A 616 -15.14 2.32 1.91
C GLN A 616 -14.63 2.86 3.28
N PRO A 617 -14.86 2.12 4.39
CA PRO A 617 -14.44 2.54 5.73
C PRO A 617 -12.91 2.57 5.95
N LEU A 618 -12.48 3.22 7.03
CA LEU A 618 -11.12 3.12 7.56
C LEU A 618 -10.93 1.83 8.40
N PRO A 619 -9.68 1.35 8.60
CA PRO A 619 -9.39 0.22 9.48
C PRO A 619 -9.97 0.38 10.88
N VAL A 620 -10.50 -0.70 11.44
CA VAL A 620 -10.94 -0.71 12.85
C VAL A 620 -9.75 -0.59 13.80
N THR A 621 -10.01 -0.10 15.00
CA THR A 621 -9.00 0.10 16.05
C THR A 621 -9.41 -0.61 17.35
N HIS A 622 -8.58 -0.54 18.39
CA HIS A 622 -8.85 -1.11 19.71
C HIS A 622 -9.09 -2.63 19.68
N MET A 623 -8.39 -3.35 18.79
CA MET A 623 -8.46 -4.81 18.70
C MET A 623 -8.11 -5.44 20.06
N ARG A 624 -8.94 -6.38 20.51
CA ARG A 624 -8.73 -7.13 21.76
C ARG A 624 -9.23 -8.57 21.64
N ALA A 625 -8.42 -9.51 22.10
CA ALA A 625 -8.79 -10.90 22.34
C ALA A 625 -8.80 -11.23 23.84
N GLU A 626 -9.79 -11.99 24.30
CA GLU A 626 -10.00 -12.30 25.71
C GLU A 626 -10.71 -13.66 25.87
N PHE A 627 -10.15 -14.56 26.69
CA PHE A 627 -10.85 -15.80 27.04
C PHE A 627 -11.99 -15.53 28.03
N VAL A 628 -13.14 -16.15 27.79
CA VAL A 628 -14.39 -15.94 28.53
C VAL A 628 -15.07 -17.27 28.84
N ASP A 629 -15.82 -17.31 29.94
CA ASP A 629 -16.62 -18.48 30.31
C ASP A 629 -17.80 -18.67 29.34
N ALA A 630 -18.12 -19.94 29.05
CA ALA A 630 -19.11 -20.33 28.03
C ALA A 630 -20.57 -19.84 28.28
N GLY A 631 -20.84 -19.19 29.42
CA GLY A 631 -22.15 -18.64 29.79
C GLY A 631 -22.36 -17.15 29.50
N ALA A 632 -21.40 -16.46 28.86
CA ALA A 632 -21.45 -15.02 28.61
C ALA A 632 -21.94 -14.62 27.20
N SER A 633 -22.65 -15.50 26.49
CA SER A 633 -23.32 -15.18 25.22
C SER A 633 -24.69 -14.54 25.47
N GLY A 634 -24.75 -13.22 25.37
CA GLY A 634 -26.01 -12.51 25.15
C GLY A 634 -26.31 -12.45 23.65
N ASP A 635 -27.20 -13.35 23.19
CA ASP A 635 -27.96 -13.39 21.92
C ASP A 635 -27.19 -13.42 20.58
N ALA A 636 -27.73 -13.84 19.44
CA ALA A 636 -28.73 -14.85 19.03
C ALA A 636 -28.72 -14.81 17.49
N GLY A 637 -28.53 -15.94 16.80
CA GLY A 637 -28.82 -16.03 15.36
C GLY A 637 -27.79 -16.78 14.51
N ALA A 638 -27.97 -18.11 14.39
CA ALA A 638 -28.07 -18.85 13.13
C ALA A 638 -27.90 -20.35 13.38
N SER A 639 -29.00 -21.07 13.15
CA SER A 639 -29.14 -22.53 12.92
C SER A 639 -28.06 -23.12 11.99
N GLY A 640 -27.62 -24.37 12.09
CA GLY A 640 -28.06 -25.51 12.89
C GLY A 640 -27.16 -26.74 12.64
N ASP A 641 -27.53 -27.84 13.29
CA ASP A 641 -26.92 -29.19 13.33
C ASP A 641 -25.61 -29.36 14.13
N VAL A 642 -25.77 -29.78 15.39
CA VAL A 642 -24.80 -30.63 16.09
C VAL A 642 -25.57 -31.74 16.81
N GLY A 643 -25.20 -32.98 16.51
CA GLY A 643 -25.70 -34.18 17.16
C GLY A 643 -25.28 -34.27 18.62
N ASP A 644 -26.19 -34.81 19.41
CA ASP A 644 -26.07 -35.08 20.84
C ASP A 644 -24.97 -36.11 21.13
N SER A 645 -23.94 -35.69 21.85
CA SER A 645 -23.14 -36.57 22.69
C SER A 645 -22.68 -35.80 23.92
N GLY A 646 -23.41 -35.97 25.01
CA GLY A 646 -23.05 -35.44 26.31
C GLY A 646 -21.70 -35.98 26.80
N ASP A 647 -20.80 -35.04 27.08
CA ASP A 647 -19.82 -35.18 28.16
C ASP A 647 -19.59 -33.77 28.74
N VAL A 648 -19.83 -33.61 30.04
CA VAL A 648 -19.71 -32.34 30.76
C VAL A 648 -18.34 -32.33 31.43
N GLY A 649 -17.40 -31.60 30.83
CA GLY A 649 -16.04 -31.44 31.33
C GLY A 649 -15.44 -30.07 30.98
N ASP A 650 -15.48 -29.19 31.97
CA ASP A 650 -14.68 -27.97 32.20
C ASP A 650 -14.97 -26.66 31.43
N SER A 651 -15.02 -25.60 32.24
CA SER A 651 -15.40 -24.21 31.99
C SER A 651 -14.26 -23.37 31.38
N GLY A 652 -14.51 -22.68 30.24
CA GLY A 652 -13.61 -21.63 29.70
C GLY A 652 -13.27 -21.69 28.19
N ASP A 653 -14.11 -22.30 27.35
CA ASP A 653 -13.74 -22.67 25.96
C ASP A 653 -13.94 -21.59 24.88
N SER A 654 -14.31 -20.37 25.26
CA SER A 654 -14.68 -19.32 24.31
C SER A 654 -13.72 -18.14 24.31
N LEU A 655 -13.46 -17.61 23.12
CA LEU A 655 -12.68 -16.40 22.88
C LEU A 655 -13.60 -15.27 22.46
N ARG A 656 -13.59 -14.16 23.20
CA ARG A 656 -14.20 -12.91 22.78
C ARG A 656 -13.17 -12.06 22.03
N ILE A 657 -13.54 -11.62 20.84
CA ILE A 657 -12.82 -10.64 20.03
C ILE A 657 -13.66 -9.37 19.96
N SER A 658 -13.04 -8.20 20.17
CA SER A 658 -13.74 -6.91 20.09
C SER A 658 -12.87 -5.82 19.47
N TRP A 659 -13.53 -4.80 18.91
CA TRP A 659 -12.89 -3.65 18.25
C TRP A 659 -13.79 -2.39 18.30
N ARG A 660 -13.30 -1.28 17.75
CA ARG A 660 -14.07 -0.05 17.53
C ARG A 660 -13.98 0.41 16.07
N PRO A 661 -15.07 0.94 15.48
CA PRO A 661 -15.01 1.60 14.18
C PRO A 661 -14.12 2.85 14.24
N GLN A 662 -13.52 3.20 13.11
CA GLN A 662 -12.72 4.41 12.93
C GLN A 662 -13.46 5.39 12.01
N PRO A 663 -13.97 6.52 12.53
CA PRO A 663 -14.63 7.53 11.70
C PRO A 663 -13.66 8.18 10.70
N ASP A 664 -14.18 8.54 9.52
CA ASP A 664 -13.49 9.38 8.55
C ASP A 664 -14.13 10.78 8.51
N PRO A 665 -13.53 11.79 9.17
CA PRO A 665 -14.12 13.13 9.22
C PRO A 665 -14.13 13.85 7.87
N LEU A 666 -13.38 13.36 6.87
CA LEU A 666 -13.38 13.93 5.52
C LEU A 666 -14.31 13.20 4.55
N GLU A 667 -14.99 12.13 5.01
CA GLU A 667 -15.89 11.35 4.18
C GLU A 667 -16.91 10.61 5.04
N LEU A 668 -18.02 11.28 5.37
CA LEU A 668 -19.06 10.74 6.24
C LEU A 668 -19.75 9.49 5.66
N SER A 669 -19.73 9.30 4.34
CA SER A 669 -20.28 8.07 3.75
C SER A 669 -19.45 6.81 4.10
N ALA A 670 -18.24 6.98 4.62
CA ALA A 670 -17.33 5.89 4.95
C ALA A 670 -17.67 5.11 6.22
N ASP A 671 -18.71 5.49 6.96
CA ASP A 671 -19.09 4.78 8.18
C ASP A 671 -19.41 3.30 7.90
N PRO A 672 -18.93 2.36 8.75
CA PRO A 672 -19.19 0.94 8.58
C PRO A 672 -20.60 0.57 9.04
N ASN A 673 -21.19 -0.40 8.34
CA ASN A 673 -22.44 -1.06 8.77
C ASN A 673 -22.28 -2.57 9.01
N ALA A 674 -21.09 -3.11 8.72
CA ALA A 674 -20.71 -4.49 8.96
C ALA A 674 -19.19 -4.60 9.08
N TYR A 675 -18.72 -5.79 9.43
CA TYR A 675 -17.32 -6.14 9.55
C TYR A 675 -17.07 -7.55 8.99
N ILE A 676 -15.87 -7.80 8.51
CA ILE A 676 -15.44 -9.14 8.07
C ILE A 676 -14.30 -9.59 8.99
N LEU A 677 -14.55 -10.66 9.73
CA LEU A 677 -13.57 -11.30 10.62
C LEU A 677 -12.85 -12.41 9.86
N TYR A 678 -11.53 -12.28 9.72
CA TYR A 678 -10.68 -13.27 9.07
C TYR A 678 -9.93 -14.10 10.10
N THR A 679 -9.77 -15.40 9.82
CA THR A 679 -9.05 -16.33 10.70
C THR A 679 -7.88 -16.96 9.95
N ARG A 680 -6.73 -17.07 10.63
CA ARG A 680 -5.58 -17.87 10.21
C ARG A 680 -5.22 -18.84 11.34
N ILE A 681 -4.90 -20.08 10.98
CA ILE A 681 -4.42 -21.10 11.91
C ILE A 681 -2.94 -21.34 11.65
N GLU A 682 -2.12 -21.29 12.71
CA GLU A 682 -0.67 -21.45 12.64
C GLU A 682 -0.06 -20.57 11.53
N ASP A 683 0.74 -21.18 10.65
CA ASP A 683 1.50 -20.52 9.58
C ASP A 683 0.76 -20.55 8.24
N GLY A 684 -0.53 -20.90 8.27
CA GLY A 684 -1.43 -20.89 7.12
C GLY A 684 -1.68 -19.49 6.54
N GLY A 685 -2.60 -19.42 5.58
CA GLY A 685 -3.16 -18.16 5.08
C GLY A 685 -4.39 -17.75 5.90
N PHE A 686 -4.84 -16.51 5.71
CA PHE A 686 -6.18 -16.13 6.17
C PHE A 686 -7.24 -16.75 5.25
N ASP A 687 -8.38 -17.13 5.85
CA ASP A 687 -9.59 -17.55 5.14
C ASP A 687 -10.26 -16.39 4.37
N ASN A 688 -11.44 -16.64 3.78
CA ASN A 688 -12.22 -15.61 3.08
C ASN A 688 -12.99 -14.67 4.02
N GLY A 689 -12.91 -14.92 5.33
CA GLY A 689 -13.56 -14.17 6.37
C GLY A 689 -15.05 -14.47 6.53
N ARG A 690 -15.56 -14.11 7.72
CA ARG A 690 -16.97 -14.22 8.10
C ARG A 690 -17.56 -12.83 8.30
N LEU A 691 -18.68 -12.54 7.63
CA LEU A 691 -19.43 -11.30 7.85
C LEU A 691 -20.04 -11.29 9.25
N VAL A 692 -19.91 -10.17 9.96
CA VAL A 692 -20.52 -9.91 11.28
C VAL A 692 -21.00 -8.47 11.34
N THR A 693 -22.06 -8.20 12.09
CA THR A 693 -22.66 -6.85 12.20
C THR A 693 -22.25 -6.10 13.45
N ASP A 694 -21.91 -6.83 14.51
CA ASP A 694 -21.48 -6.25 15.79
C ASP A 694 -19.97 -6.00 15.83
N THR A 695 -19.53 -5.17 16.77
CA THR A 695 -18.11 -4.89 17.03
C THR A 695 -17.47 -5.88 18.01
N THR A 696 -18.19 -6.95 18.35
CA THR A 696 -17.74 -8.01 19.26
C THR A 696 -18.23 -9.36 18.74
N VAL A 697 -17.37 -10.37 18.79
CA VAL A 697 -17.68 -11.75 18.38
C VAL A 697 -17.14 -12.72 19.43
N VAL A 698 -17.88 -13.78 19.71
CA VAL A 698 -17.42 -14.90 20.53
C VAL A 698 -17.20 -16.12 19.64
N ILE A 699 -16.05 -16.78 19.78
CA ILE A 699 -15.63 -17.96 19.02
C ILE A 699 -15.35 -19.09 20.00
N GLY A 700 -15.93 -20.27 19.77
CA GLY A 700 -15.65 -21.48 20.54
C GLY A 700 -14.77 -22.47 19.77
N GLY A 701 -14.41 -23.59 20.41
CA GLY A 701 -13.74 -24.71 19.75
C GLY A 701 -12.27 -24.46 19.39
N LEU A 702 -11.57 -23.62 20.15
CA LEU A 702 -10.14 -23.41 19.96
C LEU A 702 -9.35 -24.61 20.54
N GLU A 703 -8.54 -25.24 19.69
CA GLU A 703 -7.66 -26.34 20.08
C GLU A 703 -6.53 -25.87 21.01
N GLN A 704 -6.16 -26.71 21.98
CA GLN A 704 -5.06 -26.42 22.90
C GLN A 704 -3.70 -26.49 22.18
N GLY A 705 -2.81 -25.55 22.49
CA GLY A 705 -1.49 -25.46 21.85
C GLY A 705 -1.51 -24.99 20.39
N VAL A 706 -2.67 -24.73 19.80
CA VAL A 706 -2.79 -24.18 18.44
C VAL A 706 -2.86 -22.65 18.51
N ILE A 707 -2.16 -21.98 17.61
CA ILE A 707 -2.21 -20.52 17.46
C ILE A 707 -3.29 -20.15 16.44
N TYR A 708 -4.23 -19.31 16.86
CA TYR A 708 -5.19 -18.68 15.98
C TYR A 708 -4.84 -17.19 15.85
N SER A 709 -4.91 -16.67 14.62
CA SER A 709 -4.73 -15.25 14.35
C SER A 709 -5.98 -14.65 13.72
N PHE A 710 -6.30 -13.41 14.10
CA PHE A 710 -7.51 -12.73 13.67
C PHE A 710 -7.22 -11.31 13.20
N LYS A 711 -7.84 -10.91 12.10
CA LYS A 711 -7.91 -9.50 11.66
C LYS A 711 -9.32 -9.17 11.26
N VAL A 712 -9.68 -7.89 11.39
CA VAL A 712 -11.01 -7.39 11.03
C VAL A 712 -10.88 -6.33 9.96
N ARG A 713 -11.78 -6.38 8.97
CA ARG A 713 -11.96 -5.29 8.03
C ARG A 713 -13.36 -4.71 8.21
N ALA A 714 -13.45 -3.39 8.35
CA ALA A 714 -14.72 -2.68 8.32
C ALA A 714 -15.31 -2.69 6.89
N ALA A 715 -16.62 -2.86 6.78
CA ALA A 715 -17.32 -2.94 5.50
C ALA A 715 -18.57 -2.05 5.49
N ASN A 716 -18.91 -1.57 4.30
CA ASN A 716 -20.18 -0.91 4.02
C ASN A 716 -20.61 -1.22 2.57
N ARG A 717 -21.66 -0.53 2.09
CA ARG A 717 -22.19 -0.70 0.73
C ARG A 717 -21.24 -0.21 -0.37
N GLY A 718 -20.18 0.50 -0.02
CA GLY A 718 -19.16 1.03 -0.91
C GLY A 718 -17.94 0.13 -1.10
N GLY A 719 -17.68 -0.75 -0.14
CA GLY A 719 -16.48 -1.58 -0.15
C GLY A 719 -16.06 -2.06 1.23
N THR A 720 -14.86 -2.63 1.28
CA THR A 720 -14.22 -3.14 2.51
C THR A 720 -12.91 -2.39 2.76
N GLY A 721 -12.77 -1.77 3.94
CA GLY A 721 -11.56 -1.01 4.32
C GLY A 721 -10.29 -1.84 4.45
N PHE A 722 -9.15 -1.21 4.75
CA PHE A 722 -7.91 -1.93 5.05
C PHE A 722 -8.06 -2.76 6.35
N PRO A 723 -7.27 -3.84 6.50
CA PRO A 723 -7.31 -4.67 7.70
C PRO A 723 -6.81 -3.92 8.94
N SER A 724 -7.34 -4.31 10.09
CA SER A 724 -6.77 -4.02 11.41
C SER A 724 -5.36 -4.60 11.55
N GLU A 725 -4.69 -4.26 12.66
CA GLU A 725 -3.62 -5.11 13.20
C GLU A 725 -4.11 -6.53 13.49
N VAL A 726 -3.19 -7.49 13.51
CA VAL A 726 -3.50 -8.90 13.69
C VAL A 726 -3.38 -9.28 15.16
N LEU A 727 -4.45 -9.83 15.71
CA LEU A 727 -4.43 -10.53 16.99
C LEU A 727 -3.88 -11.94 16.78
N ALA A 728 -3.08 -12.42 17.72
CA ALA A 728 -2.74 -13.83 17.90
C ALA A 728 -3.16 -14.32 19.29
N VAL A 729 -3.62 -15.56 19.38
CA VAL A 729 -4.00 -16.22 20.63
C VAL A 729 -3.61 -17.69 20.60
N SER A 730 -3.35 -18.27 21.77
CA SER A 730 -3.24 -19.71 21.94
C SER A 730 -3.64 -20.11 23.35
N ARG A 731 -4.37 -21.23 23.47
CA ARG A 731 -4.58 -21.85 24.78
C ARG A 731 -3.30 -22.58 25.20
N PRO A 732 -3.00 -22.68 26.51
CA PRO A 732 -1.86 -23.45 26.97
C PRO A 732 -1.90 -24.89 26.42
N PRO A 733 -0.74 -25.53 26.20
CA PRO A 733 -0.69 -26.97 25.94
C PRO A 733 -1.36 -27.77 27.06
N VAL A 734 -1.81 -28.99 26.75
CA VAL A 734 -2.55 -29.86 27.68
C VAL A 734 -1.80 -30.07 29.00
N GLU A 735 -0.47 -30.21 28.96
CA GLU A 735 0.31 -30.42 30.19
C GLU A 735 0.31 -29.20 31.15
N GLN A 736 -0.12 -28.04 30.66
CA GLN A 736 -0.09 -26.75 31.36
C GLN A 736 -1.43 -26.01 31.32
N ALA A 737 -2.54 -26.73 31.09
CA ALA A 737 -3.87 -26.15 30.84
C ALA A 737 -4.38 -25.12 31.88
N ASN A 738 -3.93 -25.24 33.14
CA ASN A 738 -4.34 -24.36 34.24
C ASN A 738 -3.49 -23.07 34.37
N ARG A 739 -2.47 -22.88 33.54
CA ARG A 739 -1.65 -21.67 33.60
C ARG A 739 -2.41 -20.47 33.01
N PRO A 740 -2.46 -19.31 33.70
CA PRO A 740 -3.02 -18.09 33.15
C PRO A 740 -2.28 -17.67 31.86
N PRO A 741 -2.99 -17.09 30.87
CA PRO A 741 -2.36 -16.68 29.62
C PRO A 741 -1.45 -15.46 29.84
N VAL A 742 -0.37 -15.39 29.06
CA VAL A 742 0.44 -14.17 28.91
C VAL A 742 -0.34 -13.16 28.06
N LEU A 743 -0.38 -11.89 28.49
CA LEU A 743 -0.93 -10.82 27.66
C LEU A 743 0.16 -10.24 26.76
N ILE A 744 -0.02 -10.31 25.45
CA ILE A 744 0.81 -9.60 24.48
C ILE A 744 0.13 -8.26 24.17
N ILE A 745 0.84 -7.15 24.37
CA ILE A 745 0.37 -5.83 23.95
C ILE A 745 1.16 -5.44 22.70
N ASN A 746 0.46 -5.27 21.57
CA ASN A 746 1.05 -4.69 20.38
C ASN A 746 1.15 -3.17 20.53
N GLY A 747 2.30 -2.71 20.99
CA GLY A 747 2.66 -1.30 21.06
C GLY A 747 3.41 -0.79 19.83
N PHE A 748 3.74 -1.64 18.87
CA PHE A 748 4.44 -1.23 17.65
C PHE A 748 3.42 -0.88 16.57
N THR A 749 3.00 0.38 16.57
CA THR A 749 2.03 0.93 15.59
C THR A 749 2.67 1.94 14.64
N ARG A 750 3.92 2.33 14.90
CA ARG A 750 4.64 3.33 14.12
C ARG A 750 4.82 2.91 12.67
N ILE A 751 4.37 3.80 11.80
CA ILE A 751 4.78 3.95 10.41
C ILE A 751 5.14 5.42 10.20
N SER A 752 6.28 5.71 9.59
CA SER A 752 6.73 7.10 9.43
C SER A 752 7.74 7.25 8.30
N GLY A 753 7.80 8.46 7.73
CA GLY A 753 8.93 8.86 6.91
C GLY A 753 10.24 8.95 7.71
N PRO A 754 11.38 9.09 7.00
CA PRO A 754 12.69 9.23 7.62
C PRO A 754 12.93 10.58 8.28
N ALA A 755 13.93 10.63 9.17
CA ALA A 755 14.41 11.86 9.74
C ALA A 755 15.02 12.79 8.67
N VAL A 756 14.96 14.08 8.96
CA VAL A 756 15.31 15.16 8.05
C VAL A 756 16.32 16.08 8.72
N VAL A 757 17.34 16.51 7.99
CA VAL A 757 18.20 17.63 8.37
C VAL A 757 18.00 18.76 7.37
N SER A 758 17.85 19.99 7.86
CA SER A 758 17.58 21.17 7.03
C SER A 758 18.39 22.37 7.51
N GLN A 759 19.69 22.35 7.22
CA GLN A 759 20.61 23.47 7.37
C GLN A 759 20.98 24.03 5.99
N PRO A 760 21.43 25.30 5.85
CA PRO A 760 21.63 25.93 4.54
C PRO A 760 22.52 25.14 3.57
N GLU A 761 23.63 24.58 4.04
CA GLU A 761 24.55 23.76 3.22
C GLU A 761 24.43 22.25 3.44
N PHE A 762 23.61 21.81 4.41
CA PHE A 762 23.47 20.40 4.78
C PHE A 762 21.97 20.07 4.95
N LYS A 763 21.36 19.66 3.84
CA LYS A 763 19.91 19.48 3.70
C LYS A 763 19.60 18.13 3.08
N GLY A 764 18.76 17.32 3.70
CA GLY A 764 18.48 15.97 3.20
C GLY A 764 17.77 15.06 4.20
N PHE A 765 17.65 13.79 3.82
CA PHE A 765 17.12 12.72 4.64
C PHE A 765 18.26 11.99 5.35
N ALA A 766 18.17 11.90 6.68
CA ALA A 766 19.23 11.42 7.55
C ALA A 766 18.90 10.05 8.13
N ASP A 767 19.11 9.01 7.31
CA ASP A 767 18.96 7.60 7.71
C ASP A 767 19.72 7.25 8.99
N PHE A 768 20.91 7.82 9.14
CA PHE A 768 21.76 7.66 10.31
C PHE A 768 21.20 8.27 11.60
N LEU A 769 20.07 9.00 11.55
CA LEU A 769 19.32 9.42 12.74
C LEU A 769 18.09 8.56 12.95
N ASP A 770 17.37 8.25 11.86
CA ASP A 770 16.19 7.39 11.82
C ASP A 770 15.74 7.22 10.36
N ALA A 771 15.77 5.99 9.85
CA ALA A 771 15.35 5.69 8.48
C ALA A 771 13.83 5.72 8.27
N GLY A 772 13.05 5.89 9.34
CA GLY A 772 11.59 5.77 9.31
C GLY A 772 11.15 4.31 9.39
N VAL A 773 9.84 4.08 9.26
CA VAL A 773 9.25 2.73 9.34
C VAL A 773 8.25 2.58 8.21
N PRO A 774 8.49 1.67 7.24
CA PRO A 774 7.52 1.37 6.20
C PRO A 774 6.22 0.76 6.77
N ASP A 775 5.10 0.99 6.09
CA ASP A 775 3.86 0.25 6.32
C ASP A 775 3.97 -1.11 5.63
N ARG A 776 4.11 -2.18 6.41
CA ARG A 776 4.39 -3.56 6.01
C ARG A 776 5.71 -3.75 5.29
N GLN A 777 5.87 -3.10 4.14
CA GLN A 777 7.05 -3.14 3.28
C GLN A 777 7.10 -1.90 2.39
N ASP A 778 8.29 -1.52 1.94
CA ASP A 778 8.47 -0.49 0.91
C ASP A 778 9.18 -1.01 -0.33
N ILE A 779 8.87 -0.38 -1.46
CA ILE A 779 9.38 -0.69 -2.79
C ILE A 779 10.04 0.52 -3.47
N LEU A 780 10.11 1.67 -2.78
CA LEU A 780 10.67 2.91 -3.35
C LEU A 780 12.14 3.16 -3.04
N PHE A 781 12.72 2.50 -2.03
CA PHE A 781 14.02 2.86 -1.47
C PHE A 781 15.16 2.39 -2.38
N THR A 782 15.95 3.33 -2.89
CA THR A 782 17.10 3.02 -3.75
C THR A 782 18.39 2.83 -2.96
N GLY A 783 18.54 3.57 -1.86
CA GLY A 783 19.74 3.62 -1.03
C GLY A 783 19.85 4.96 -0.29
N GLU A 784 20.78 5.04 0.66
CA GLU A 784 20.96 6.23 1.52
C GLU A 784 21.37 7.47 0.69
N GLN A 785 20.96 8.66 1.13
CA GLN A 785 21.41 9.92 0.53
C GLN A 785 22.88 10.19 0.89
N PHE A 786 23.71 10.52 -0.09
CA PHE A 786 25.11 10.88 0.15
C PHE A 786 25.41 12.35 -0.16
N ASN A 787 24.60 13.03 -1.00
CA ASN A 787 24.80 14.44 -1.30
C ASN A 787 23.78 15.33 -0.56
N PHE A 788 24.24 16.00 0.50
CA PHE A 788 23.45 16.93 1.31
C PHE A 788 23.65 18.41 0.95
N ASN A 789 24.52 18.72 -0.03
CA ASN A 789 24.79 20.10 -0.42
C ASN A 789 23.64 20.67 -1.23
N ALA A 790 22.83 21.54 -0.60
CA ALA A 790 21.66 22.16 -1.22
C ALA A 790 21.98 23.08 -2.42
N TRP A 791 23.25 23.48 -2.58
CA TRP A 791 23.69 24.38 -3.64
C TRP A 791 24.28 23.67 -4.85
N GLU A 792 24.51 22.36 -4.75
CA GLU A 792 25.05 21.60 -5.88
C GLU A 792 23.99 21.47 -6.98
N PRO A 793 24.25 21.99 -8.19
CA PRO A 793 23.28 22.01 -9.26
C PRO A 793 23.07 20.60 -9.82
N TRP A 794 21.89 20.40 -10.38
CA TRP A 794 21.65 19.27 -11.28
C TRP A 794 22.42 19.48 -12.59
N ILE A 795 23.20 18.49 -13.03
CA ILE A 795 23.94 18.50 -14.30
C ILE A 795 23.31 17.52 -15.30
N GLU A 796 23.12 16.26 -14.87
CA GLU A 796 22.46 15.22 -15.64
C GLU A 796 21.89 14.14 -14.71
N ASN A 797 21.17 13.14 -15.23
CA ASN A 797 20.57 12.09 -14.40
C ASN A 797 21.61 11.27 -13.60
N ASP A 798 22.82 11.11 -14.13
CA ASP A 798 23.91 10.40 -13.45
C ASP A 798 24.67 11.31 -12.47
N GLN A 799 24.44 12.63 -12.53
CA GLN A 799 25.02 13.64 -11.64
C GLN A 799 23.94 14.65 -11.22
N PRO A 800 22.98 14.25 -10.37
CA PRO A 800 21.79 15.05 -10.14
C PRO A 800 21.95 16.13 -9.05
N GLY A 801 23.09 16.19 -8.36
CA GLY A 801 23.39 17.23 -7.37
C GLY A 801 22.72 16.98 -6.02
N HIS A 802 22.12 18.02 -5.43
CA HIS A 802 21.43 17.94 -4.14
C HIS A 802 20.45 16.77 -4.08
N GLY A 803 20.56 15.92 -3.05
CA GLY A 803 19.68 14.78 -2.87
C GLY A 803 20.18 13.50 -3.53
N SER A 804 21.34 13.50 -4.21
CA SER A 804 21.91 12.28 -4.80
C SER A 804 21.98 11.14 -3.79
N SER A 805 21.48 9.97 -4.20
CA SER A 805 21.37 8.77 -3.36
C SER A 805 21.99 7.54 -4.00
N HIS A 806 22.37 6.59 -3.15
CA HIS A 806 22.81 5.27 -3.59
C HIS A 806 21.67 4.47 -4.26
N GLY A 807 22.06 3.43 -4.99
CA GLY A 807 21.17 2.55 -5.77
C GLY A 807 21.37 1.06 -5.46
N ASP A 808 21.96 0.74 -4.32
CA ASP A 808 22.34 -0.61 -3.89
C ASP A 808 21.16 -1.44 -3.35
N LEU A 809 20.03 -0.78 -3.05
CA LEU A 809 18.81 -1.42 -2.53
C LEU A 809 17.59 -1.28 -3.45
N GLU A 810 17.73 -0.66 -4.62
CA GLU A 810 16.61 -0.39 -5.55
C GLU A 810 15.96 -1.63 -6.20
N THR A 811 16.52 -2.81 -5.96
CA THR A 811 15.97 -4.10 -6.39
C THR A 811 15.46 -4.94 -5.22
N ARG A 812 15.45 -4.39 -4.01
CA ARG A 812 15.04 -5.07 -2.77
C ARG A 812 13.73 -4.49 -2.26
N ILE A 813 12.92 -5.38 -1.69
CA ILE A 813 11.81 -4.98 -0.85
C ILE A 813 12.37 -4.68 0.54
N ILE A 814 11.92 -3.58 1.15
CA ILE A 814 12.36 -3.15 2.49
C ILE A 814 11.26 -3.51 3.50
N PRO A 815 11.50 -4.47 4.42
CA PRO A 815 10.50 -4.81 5.43
C PRO A 815 10.24 -3.66 6.40
N GLY A 816 9.00 -3.52 6.83
CA GLY A 816 8.55 -2.54 7.82
C GLY A 816 7.65 -3.16 8.87
N ASN A 817 6.66 -2.39 9.33
CA ASN A 817 5.73 -2.86 10.34
C ASN A 817 4.63 -3.72 9.70
N THR A 818 4.68 -5.05 9.89
CA THR A 818 3.70 -5.99 9.32
C THR A 818 2.36 -5.98 10.05
N PHE A 819 2.30 -5.41 11.26
CA PHE A 819 1.18 -5.48 12.20
C PHE A 819 0.79 -6.92 12.60
N ASP A 820 1.73 -7.87 12.48
CA ASP A 820 1.51 -9.30 12.74
C ASP A 820 2.60 -9.91 13.66
N PHE A 821 3.42 -9.06 14.31
CA PHE A 821 4.49 -9.53 15.20
C PHE A 821 3.98 -10.17 16.50
N ALA A 822 2.69 -10.02 16.83
CA ALA A 822 2.05 -10.76 17.91
C ALA A 822 2.17 -12.29 17.69
N LEU A 823 2.14 -12.76 16.44
CA LEU A 823 2.40 -14.16 16.10
C LEU A 823 3.83 -14.57 16.47
N VAL A 824 4.83 -13.73 16.14
CA VAL A 824 6.25 -14.02 16.37
C VAL A 824 6.54 -14.17 17.88
N HIS A 825 6.02 -13.25 18.70
CA HIS A 825 6.13 -13.38 20.16
C HIS A 825 5.30 -14.56 20.68
N GLY A 826 4.09 -14.74 20.16
CA GLY A 826 3.17 -15.80 20.55
C GLY A 826 3.73 -17.21 20.35
N ARG A 827 4.40 -17.47 19.21
CA ARG A 827 5.10 -18.74 18.97
C ARG A 827 6.13 -19.05 20.04
N ALA A 828 6.99 -18.07 20.37
CA ALA A 828 8.01 -18.25 21.39
C ALA A 828 7.42 -18.44 22.80
N ILE A 829 6.29 -17.79 23.10
CA ILE A 829 5.56 -17.97 24.36
C ILE A 829 4.92 -19.37 24.45
N ARG A 830 4.28 -19.83 23.37
CA ARG A 830 3.72 -21.19 23.27
C ARG A 830 4.81 -22.24 23.45
N GLU A 831 5.95 -22.08 22.78
CA GLU A 831 7.08 -23.02 22.90
C GLU A 831 7.68 -23.06 24.31
N ALA A 832 7.55 -21.97 25.08
CA ALA A 832 7.86 -21.95 26.50
C ALA A 832 6.80 -22.63 27.40
N GLY A 833 5.69 -23.10 26.82
CA GLY A 833 4.60 -23.82 27.50
C GLY A 833 3.41 -22.96 27.92
N TYR A 834 3.37 -21.69 27.55
CA TYR A 834 2.32 -20.77 28.00
C TYR A 834 1.23 -20.57 26.93
N GLY A 835 -0.01 -20.42 27.38
CA GLY A 835 -1.05 -19.79 26.55
C GLY A 835 -0.85 -18.27 26.49
N PHE A 836 -1.48 -17.62 25.53
CA PHE A 836 -1.44 -16.17 25.40
C PHE A 836 -2.67 -15.60 24.68
N VAL A 837 -2.92 -14.31 24.91
CA VAL A 837 -3.82 -13.49 24.10
C VAL A 837 -3.11 -12.20 23.75
N SER A 838 -3.56 -11.54 22.68
CA SER A 838 -3.01 -10.25 22.29
C SER A 838 -4.07 -9.15 22.28
N VAL A 839 -3.61 -7.92 22.47
CA VAL A 839 -4.41 -6.70 22.42
C VAL A 839 -3.61 -5.56 21.78
N SER A 840 -4.33 -4.61 21.21
CA SER A 840 -3.77 -3.36 20.69
C SER A 840 -3.38 -2.39 21.81
N GLU A 841 -2.39 -1.54 21.55
CA GLU A 841 -2.07 -0.42 22.44
C GLU A 841 -3.25 0.55 22.62
N ALA A 842 -4.03 0.82 21.57
CA ALA A 842 -5.21 1.66 21.66
C ALA A 842 -6.24 1.13 22.68
N ALA A 843 -6.41 -0.19 22.80
CA ALA A 843 -7.31 -0.78 23.81
C ALA A 843 -6.79 -0.57 25.25
N ILE A 844 -5.46 -0.61 25.43
CA ILE A 844 -4.81 -0.35 26.72
C ILE A 844 -4.91 1.13 27.09
N GLU A 845 -4.60 2.04 26.17
CA GLU A 845 -4.71 3.48 26.40
C GLU A 845 -6.15 3.91 26.74
N ALA A 846 -7.14 3.23 26.16
CA ALA A 846 -8.55 3.45 26.45
C ALA A 846 -9.05 2.77 27.75
N GLY A 847 -8.21 2.05 28.49
CA GLY A 847 -8.58 1.38 29.74
C GLY A 847 -9.56 0.21 29.58
N LEU A 848 -9.55 -0.47 28.43
CA LEU A 848 -10.51 -1.53 28.09
C LEU A 848 -10.07 -2.94 28.51
N VAL A 849 -8.89 -3.07 29.12
CA VAL A 849 -8.30 -4.34 29.52
C VAL A 849 -8.04 -4.33 31.02
N ASP A 850 -8.50 -5.38 31.71
CA ASP A 850 -8.27 -5.55 33.14
C ASP A 850 -6.89 -6.16 33.40
N ALA A 851 -6.00 -5.38 34.02
CA ALA A 851 -4.66 -5.80 34.41
C ALA A 851 -4.67 -7.00 35.39
N GLY A 852 -5.70 -7.13 36.22
CA GLY A 852 -5.78 -8.16 37.26
C GLY A 852 -5.88 -9.60 36.71
N ARG A 853 -6.21 -9.76 35.42
CA ARG A 853 -6.37 -11.08 34.79
C ARG A 853 -5.06 -11.67 34.26
N TYR A 854 -3.99 -10.88 34.19
CA TYR A 854 -2.77 -11.26 33.48
C TYR A 854 -1.55 -11.16 34.40
N PRO A 855 -1.06 -12.29 34.93
CA PRO A 855 0.13 -12.30 35.78
C PRO A 855 1.41 -11.87 35.07
N ILE A 856 1.48 -12.07 33.75
CA ILE A 856 2.63 -11.70 32.91
C ILE A 856 2.14 -10.92 31.70
N VAL A 857 2.79 -9.79 31.42
CA VAL A 857 2.56 -8.94 30.26
C VAL A 857 3.82 -8.84 29.42
N ASN A 858 3.67 -8.98 28.11
CA ASN A 858 4.69 -8.78 27.09
C ASN A 858 4.30 -7.58 26.21
N LEU A 859 4.94 -6.44 26.44
CA LEU A 859 4.78 -5.22 25.64
C LEU A 859 5.82 -5.19 24.51
N MET A 860 5.33 -5.37 23.29
CA MET A 860 6.12 -5.30 22.07
C MET A 860 6.11 -3.88 21.52
N LEU A 861 7.25 -3.20 21.55
CA LEU A 861 7.39 -1.82 21.06
C LEU A 861 8.08 -1.73 19.71
N GLY A 862 8.76 -2.76 19.20
CA GLY A 862 9.39 -2.67 17.88
C GLY A 862 10.27 -1.42 17.73
N MET A 863 10.05 -0.65 16.67
CA MET A 863 10.68 0.68 16.47
C MET A 863 9.80 1.87 16.92
N GLN A 864 8.86 1.64 17.84
CA GLN A 864 7.96 2.66 18.38
C GLN A 864 8.73 3.80 19.02
N ARG A 865 8.43 5.02 18.59
CA ARG A 865 8.90 6.28 19.18
C ARG A 865 8.02 7.42 18.67
N GLN A 866 7.90 8.49 19.45
CA GLN A 866 7.14 9.65 19.06
C GLN A 866 7.79 10.34 17.86
N VAL A 867 6.98 10.70 16.86
CA VAL A 867 7.45 11.40 15.65
C VAL A 867 6.61 12.65 15.39
N ARG A 868 7.18 13.61 14.64
CA ARG A 868 6.43 14.74 14.10
C ARG A 868 5.73 14.36 12.79
N HIS A 869 4.69 15.12 12.46
CA HIS A 869 4.19 15.25 11.10
C HIS A 869 5.08 16.20 10.29
N GLN A 870 4.82 16.28 8.98
CA GLN A 870 5.58 17.09 8.03
C GLN A 870 5.48 18.60 8.29
N THR A 871 4.43 19.03 8.98
CA THR A 871 4.13 20.44 9.27
C THR A 871 3.70 20.59 10.74
N SER A 872 3.96 21.77 11.29
CA SER A 872 3.46 22.14 12.62
C SER A 872 1.94 22.24 12.66
N TYR A 873 1.30 22.58 11.53
CA TYR A 873 -0.16 22.55 11.39
C TYR A 873 -0.70 21.14 11.63
N ALA A 874 -0.13 20.14 10.95
CA ALA A 874 -0.52 18.74 11.12
C ALA A 874 -0.25 18.24 12.55
N ASP A 875 0.88 18.62 13.17
CA ASP A 875 1.15 18.34 14.59
C ASP A 875 0.05 18.93 15.49
N SER A 876 -0.38 20.17 15.25
CA SER A 876 -1.42 20.83 16.05
C SER A 876 -2.81 20.21 15.88
N LEU A 877 -3.12 19.75 14.66
CA LEU A 877 -4.42 19.20 14.31
C LEU A 877 -4.57 17.74 14.78
N ARG A 878 -3.50 16.94 14.68
CA ARG A 878 -3.55 15.48 14.85
C ARG A 878 -2.81 14.98 16.08
N GLY A 879 -2.08 15.86 16.78
CA GLY A 879 -1.18 15.49 17.86
C GLY A 879 0.09 14.81 17.35
N LEU A 880 0.97 14.44 18.29
CA LEU A 880 2.22 13.74 18.01
C LEU A 880 2.04 12.24 18.26
N PRO A 881 2.04 11.39 17.23
CA PRO A 881 1.75 9.96 17.38
C PRO A 881 2.96 9.15 17.87
N PHE A 882 2.68 7.92 18.29
CA PHE A 882 3.65 6.82 18.53
C PHE A 882 4.59 6.95 19.73
N GLY A 883 4.35 7.87 20.67
CA GLY A 883 5.14 7.91 21.90
C GLY A 883 4.96 6.66 22.76
N ILE A 884 6.02 6.23 23.45
CA ILE A 884 5.94 5.09 24.38
C ILE A 884 5.44 5.52 25.76
N TYR A 885 4.82 4.57 26.47
CA TYR A 885 4.27 4.73 27.82
C TYR A 885 3.31 5.91 27.93
N GLY A 886 2.27 5.93 27.10
CA GLY A 886 1.16 6.86 27.27
C GLY A 886 0.47 6.70 28.64
N PRO A 887 -0.41 7.65 29.01
CA PRO A 887 -1.04 7.66 30.33
C PRO A 887 -1.77 6.35 30.68
N GLY A 888 -2.52 5.77 29.75
CA GLY A 888 -3.25 4.52 29.96
C GLY A 888 -2.31 3.31 30.04
N MET A 889 -1.27 3.26 29.20
CA MET A 889 -0.23 2.21 29.30
C MET A 889 0.47 2.24 30.66
N ARG A 890 0.87 3.43 31.15
CA ARG A 890 1.49 3.55 32.48
C ARG A 890 0.56 3.07 33.58
N ALA A 891 -0.70 3.52 33.56
CA ALA A 891 -1.69 3.10 34.54
C ALA A 891 -1.87 1.57 34.53
N PHE A 892 -1.99 0.96 33.35
CA PHE A 892 -2.13 -0.47 33.19
C PHE A 892 -0.92 -1.24 33.75
N LEU A 893 0.29 -0.90 33.32
CA LEU A 893 1.52 -1.57 33.77
C LEU A 893 1.81 -1.34 35.26
N SER A 894 1.49 -0.16 35.79
CA SER A 894 1.57 0.10 37.23
C SER A 894 0.61 -0.77 38.03
N ASN A 895 -0.58 -1.08 37.51
CA ASN A 895 -1.52 -2.01 38.15
C ASN A 895 -0.98 -3.45 38.15
N VAL A 896 -0.40 -3.90 37.02
CA VAL A 896 0.28 -5.21 36.94
C VAL A 896 1.42 -5.29 37.96
N ALA A 897 2.24 -4.23 38.06
CA ALA A 897 3.30 -4.15 39.05
C ALA A 897 2.76 -4.13 40.49
N GLY A 898 1.65 -3.43 40.73
CA GLY A 898 0.99 -3.35 42.03
C GLY A 898 0.49 -4.70 42.55
N SER A 899 0.07 -5.60 41.66
CA SER A 899 -0.32 -6.97 41.98
C SER A 899 0.84 -7.98 42.00
N GLY A 900 2.08 -7.51 41.81
CA GLY A 900 3.27 -8.36 41.80
C GLY A 900 3.51 -9.15 40.50
N GLY A 901 2.89 -8.73 39.39
CA GLY A 901 3.03 -9.39 38.09
C GLY A 901 4.39 -9.21 37.41
N GLY A 902 4.58 -9.89 36.29
CA GLY A 902 5.76 -9.82 35.43
C GLY A 902 5.55 -8.92 34.21
N ILE A 903 6.53 -8.10 33.87
CA ILE A 903 6.48 -7.20 32.71
C ILE A 903 7.71 -7.43 31.82
N PHE A 904 7.49 -7.88 30.58
CA PHE A 904 8.50 -7.87 29.54
C PHE A 904 8.26 -6.70 28.58
N VAL A 905 9.30 -5.93 28.27
CA VAL A 905 9.27 -4.87 27.27
C VAL A 905 10.44 -5.08 26.30
N SER A 906 10.20 -4.96 25.00
CA SER A 906 11.27 -4.96 24.00
C SER A 906 11.02 -3.92 22.90
N GLY A 907 12.05 -3.17 22.53
CA GLY A 907 11.98 -2.17 21.46
C GLY A 907 13.29 -1.41 21.26
N ALA A 908 13.46 -0.81 20.09
CA ALA A 908 14.69 -0.12 19.69
C ALA A 908 14.87 1.25 20.36
N HIS A 909 13.79 1.88 20.83
CA HIS A 909 13.80 3.27 21.34
C HIS A 909 13.24 3.42 22.75
N VAL A 910 13.30 2.35 23.56
CA VAL A 910 12.77 2.32 24.94
C VAL A 910 13.41 3.38 25.86
N GLY A 911 14.68 3.71 25.64
CA GLY A 911 15.39 4.75 26.38
C GLY A 911 15.31 6.10 25.68
N THR A 912 15.60 6.13 24.38
CA THR A 912 15.73 7.37 23.60
C THR A 912 14.42 8.09 23.47
N ASP A 913 13.30 7.39 23.31
CA ASP A 913 12.00 8.07 23.29
C ASP A 913 11.75 8.78 24.63
N LEU A 914 12.26 8.32 25.77
CA LEU A 914 12.05 9.01 27.05
C LEU A 914 12.71 10.40 27.14
N ILE A 915 13.84 10.60 26.44
CA ILE A 915 14.68 11.80 26.59
C ILE A 915 14.84 12.64 25.32
N LEU A 916 14.66 12.04 24.14
CA LEU A 916 14.76 12.70 22.83
C LEU A 916 13.41 12.80 22.10
N ARG A 917 12.29 12.46 22.75
CA ARG A 917 10.96 12.64 22.14
C ARG A 917 10.66 14.11 21.84
N PRO A 918 9.92 14.42 20.75
CA PRO A 918 9.54 15.79 20.41
C PRO A 918 8.81 16.55 21.52
N GLN A 919 8.02 15.86 22.35
CA GLN A 919 7.35 16.43 23.51
C GLN A 919 7.78 15.70 24.80
N PRO A 920 8.65 16.29 25.62
CA PRO A 920 9.16 15.64 26.84
C PRO A 920 8.03 15.21 27.80
N ASP A 921 8.21 14.04 28.42
CA ASP A 921 7.27 13.47 29.39
C ASP A 921 8.05 12.96 30.61
N SER A 922 8.15 13.78 31.66
CA SER A 922 8.85 13.43 32.89
C SER A 922 8.18 12.27 33.65
N MET A 923 6.88 12.04 33.45
CA MET A 923 6.17 10.92 34.07
C MET A 923 6.57 9.59 33.42
N ALA A 924 6.82 9.58 32.11
CA ALA A 924 7.36 8.41 31.42
C ALA A 924 8.77 8.06 31.94
N VAL A 925 9.62 9.07 32.13
CA VAL A 925 10.98 8.89 32.68
C VAL A 925 10.92 8.32 34.10
N ALA A 926 10.09 8.89 34.98
CA ALA A 926 9.92 8.39 36.35
C ALA A 926 9.37 6.96 36.35
N PHE A 927 8.36 6.68 35.53
CA PHE A 927 7.79 5.33 35.39
C PHE A 927 8.84 4.29 34.96
N ALA A 928 9.67 4.60 33.96
CA ALA A 928 10.73 3.71 33.51
C ALA A 928 11.74 3.38 34.62
N ALA A 929 12.14 4.39 35.42
CA ALA A 929 13.07 4.21 36.52
C ALA A 929 12.44 3.44 37.70
N GLU A 930 11.24 3.84 38.13
CA GLU A 930 10.64 3.34 39.38
C GLU A 930 9.92 1.99 39.21
N ILE A 931 9.27 1.77 38.06
CA ILE A 931 8.50 0.55 37.80
C ILE A 931 9.32 -0.43 36.97
N LEU A 932 9.98 0.00 35.89
CA LEU A 932 10.71 -0.90 35.00
C LEU A 932 12.19 -1.06 35.39
N GLY A 933 12.70 -0.22 36.28
CA GLY A 933 14.04 -0.35 36.86
C GLY A 933 15.18 0.07 35.94
N TYR A 934 14.95 0.89 34.91
CA TYR A 934 16.00 1.33 33.99
C TYR A 934 16.02 2.84 33.71
N ALA A 935 17.17 3.32 33.23
CA ALA A 935 17.35 4.67 32.71
C ALA A 935 18.05 4.63 31.33
N PRO A 936 17.80 5.61 30.45
CA PRO A 936 18.49 5.71 29.16
C PRO A 936 19.99 5.96 29.34
N THR A 937 20.78 5.47 28.38
CA THR A 937 22.22 5.74 28.29
C THR A 937 22.59 6.38 26.96
N THR A 938 22.38 5.70 25.84
CA THR A 938 22.64 6.21 24.49
C THR A 938 21.75 5.50 23.46
N ASN A 939 21.50 6.14 22.32
CA ASN A 939 21.03 5.45 21.11
C ASN A 939 22.21 4.91 20.30
N HIS A 940 21.91 4.17 19.22
CA HIS A 940 22.89 3.56 18.31
C HIS A 940 23.91 2.67 19.05
N ALA A 941 23.44 1.95 20.07
CA ALA A 941 24.27 1.16 20.96
C ALA A 941 24.85 -0.10 20.31
N SER A 942 24.36 -0.52 19.15
CA SER A 942 24.94 -1.61 18.38
C SER A 942 24.78 -1.41 16.88
N ARG A 943 25.87 -1.64 16.13
CA ARG A 943 25.86 -1.79 14.68
C ARG A 943 25.88 -3.25 14.24
N THR A 944 26.49 -4.15 15.02
CA THR A 944 26.60 -5.59 14.64
C THR A 944 25.32 -6.38 14.93
N GLY A 945 24.55 -5.97 15.94
CA GLY A 945 23.38 -6.69 16.43
C GLY A 945 23.70 -7.88 17.34
N GLU A 946 24.97 -8.08 17.73
CA GLU A 946 25.41 -9.22 18.55
C GLU A 946 25.22 -8.95 20.04
N VAL A 947 24.64 -9.91 20.76
CA VAL A 947 24.26 -9.79 22.17
C VAL A 947 24.68 -11.05 22.94
N PHE A 948 25.15 -10.88 24.17
CA PHE A 948 25.51 -11.98 25.07
C PHE A 948 25.00 -11.75 26.51
N ALA A 949 24.88 -12.82 27.30
CA ALA A 949 24.41 -12.76 28.68
C ALA A 949 25.48 -12.26 29.67
N GLU A 950 25.08 -11.45 30.65
CA GLU A 950 25.93 -11.06 31.77
C GLU A 950 26.14 -12.24 32.72
N THR A 951 27.40 -12.55 33.02
CA THR A 951 27.78 -13.73 33.82
C THR A 951 27.81 -13.43 35.32
N SER A 952 27.85 -12.15 35.70
CA SER A 952 27.93 -11.71 37.10
C SER A 952 26.72 -10.84 37.49
N ILE A 953 25.56 -11.46 37.69
CA ILE A 953 24.32 -10.74 38.05
C ILE A 953 24.15 -10.73 39.57
N VAL A 954 24.21 -9.55 40.20
CA VAL A 954 23.92 -9.37 41.64
C VAL A 954 22.73 -8.43 41.80
N ILE A 955 21.60 -8.95 42.25
CA ILE A 955 20.43 -8.17 42.66
C ILE A 955 20.28 -8.29 44.19
N ALA A 956 20.14 -7.17 44.90
CA ALA A 956 20.04 -7.19 46.35
C ALA A 956 18.81 -7.99 46.83
N GLY A 957 19.02 -9.04 47.66
CA GLY A 957 17.95 -9.84 48.27
C GLY A 957 17.94 -11.35 47.97
N GLN A 958 18.92 -11.91 47.26
CA GLN A 958 18.96 -13.36 46.98
C GLN A 958 19.26 -14.23 48.21
N GLN A 959 18.35 -15.14 48.55
CA GLN A 959 18.71 -16.49 49.04
C GLN A 959 18.72 -17.43 47.84
N THR A 960 19.88 -18.00 47.50
CA THR A 960 20.06 -18.90 46.36
C THR A 960 19.32 -20.23 46.56
N ARG A 961 18.37 -20.59 45.69
CA ARG A 961 17.87 -21.97 45.54
C ARG A 961 18.84 -22.77 44.65
N GLN A 962 19.36 -23.89 45.15
CA GLN A 962 20.09 -24.89 44.35
C GLN A 962 19.13 -25.58 43.38
N TRP A 963 19.36 -25.44 42.07
CA TRP A 963 18.73 -26.29 41.05
C TRP A 963 19.60 -27.54 40.84
N GLY A 964 19.06 -28.70 41.20
CA GLY A 964 19.72 -29.99 41.06
C GLY A 964 19.77 -30.45 39.60
N SER A 965 20.97 -30.61 39.05
CA SER A 965 21.19 -31.26 37.76
C SER A 965 21.02 -32.78 37.90
N ASN A 966 19.87 -33.33 37.48
CA ASN A 966 19.76 -34.77 37.25
C ASN A 966 20.39 -35.12 35.88
N ARG A 967 21.67 -35.54 35.90
CA ARG A 967 22.26 -36.37 34.85
C ARG A 967 22.55 -37.76 35.43
N PRO A 968 22.21 -38.86 34.76
CA PRO A 968 22.58 -40.20 35.22
C PRO A 968 24.07 -40.44 34.99
N ALA A 969 24.80 -40.70 36.07
CA ALA A 969 26.23 -41.02 36.03
C ALA A 969 26.47 -42.45 35.51
N ARG A 970 27.35 -42.58 34.52
CA ARG A 970 27.97 -43.85 34.12
C ARG A 970 28.92 -44.33 35.21
N THR A 971 28.83 -45.61 35.52
CA THR A 971 29.71 -46.38 36.40
C THR A 971 31.13 -46.53 35.84
N ALA A 972 32.15 -46.27 36.66
CA ALA A 972 33.45 -46.94 36.60
C ALA A 972 34.26 -46.75 37.90
N ASP A 973 34.32 -47.85 38.66
CA ASP A 973 35.46 -48.50 39.33
C ASP A 973 36.50 -47.73 40.22
N ARG A 974 36.58 -48.24 41.46
CA ARG A 974 37.75 -48.57 42.31
C ARG A 974 38.94 -47.60 42.50
N SER A 975 39.14 -47.20 43.76
CA SER A 975 40.15 -47.75 44.72
C SER A 975 40.87 -46.67 45.56
N GLY A 976 41.15 -46.99 46.83
CA GLY A 976 42.38 -46.53 47.51
C GLY A 976 42.29 -45.57 48.70
N SER A 977 42.29 -46.16 49.90
CA SER A 977 43.03 -45.78 51.14
C SER A 977 42.85 -44.41 51.84
N SER A 978 42.26 -44.48 53.05
CA SER A 978 42.73 -43.98 54.37
C SER A 978 43.62 -42.73 54.48
N ASN A 979 43.17 -41.74 55.27
CA ASN A 979 43.78 -41.42 56.58
C ASN A 979 43.01 -40.34 57.37
N ILE A 980 43.11 -40.47 58.69
CA ILE A 980 42.51 -39.68 59.77
C ILE A 980 43.35 -38.41 60.01
N SER A 981 42.71 -37.25 60.25
CA SER A 981 43.17 -36.28 61.26
C SER A 981 42.07 -35.29 61.66
N VAL A 982 42.07 -34.97 62.95
CA VAL A 982 41.17 -34.10 63.70
C VAL A 982 41.77 -32.70 63.73
N GLY A 983 40.98 -31.63 63.55
CA GLY A 983 41.40 -30.29 63.97
C GLY A 983 40.71 -29.12 63.29
N GLU A 984 40.06 -28.31 64.13
CA GLU A 984 39.79 -26.88 63.98
C GLU A 984 38.53 -26.42 63.23
N ASN A 985 37.56 -26.09 64.10
CA ASN A 985 36.38 -25.29 63.90
C ASN A 985 36.76 -23.84 63.51
N ARG A 986 36.76 -23.54 62.21
CA ARG A 986 36.47 -22.20 61.68
C ARG A 986 35.50 -22.38 60.53
N SER A 987 34.26 -21.93 60.73
CA SER A 987 33.27 -21.80 59.67
C SER A 987 33.85 -20.88 58.58
N PRO A 988 34.15 -21.35 57.36
CA PRO A 988 34.21 -20.46 56.22
C PRO A 988 32.76 -20.18 55.84
N ASN A 989 32.40 -18.90 55.66
CA ASN A 989 31.19 -18.58 54.90
C ASN A 989 31.21 -19.42 53.63
N PRO A 990 30.13 -20.16 53.30
CA PRO A 990 30.11 -20.90 52.05
C PRO A 990 30.34 -19.89 50.92
N PRO A 991 31.12 -20.24 49.88
CA PRO A 991 31.29 -19.37 48.73
C PRO A 991 29.91 -19.03 48.20
N GLN A 992 29.61 -17.73 48.10
CA GLN A 992 28.44 -17.25 47.37
C GLN A 992 28.55 -17.83 45.97
N SER A 993 27.66 -18.77 45.65
CA SER A 993 27.59 -19.39 44.34
C SER A 993 27.20 -18.31 43.33
N THR A 994 28.14 -17.96 42.45
CA THR A 994 27.99 -17.02 41.33
C THR A 994 27.34 -17.72 40.12
N ALA A 995 26.29 -18.51 40.34
CA ALA A 995 25.57 -19.10 39.23
C ALA A 995 24.81 -17.98 38.48
N PRO A 996 24.97 -17.85 37.15
CA PRO A 996 24.31 -16.78 36.41
C PRO A 996 22.78 -16.90 36.50
N LEU A 997 22.12 -15.76 36.69
CA LEU A 997 20.65 -15.65 36.82
C LEU A 997 19.91 -15.98 35.50
N LEU A 998 20.59 -15.90 34.36
CA LEU A 998 20.13 -16.35 33.05
C LEU A 998 21.31 -17.00 32.31
N TYR A 999 21.11 -18.19 31.73
CA TYR A 999 22.05 -18.76 30.76
C TYR A 999 21.43 -18.64 29.36
N ILE A 1000 21.88 -17.65 28.60
CA ILE A 1000 21.50 -17.44 27.20
C ILE A 1000 22.80 -17.39 26.38
N ASP A 1001 22.94 -18.31 25.42
CA ASP A 1001 24.04 -18.27 24.45
C ASP A 1001 24.00 -16.97 23.65
N ALA A 1002 25.14 -16.51 23.14
CA ALA A 1002 25.17 -15.32 22.30
C ALA A 1002 24.26 -15.47 21.06
N PHE A 1003 23.53 -14.41 20.73
CA PHE A 1003 22.60 -14.38 19.60
C PHE A 1003 22.65 -13.03 18.89
N ARG A 1004 21.96 -12.93 17.75
CA ARG A 1004 21.97 -11.75 16.89
C ARG A 1004 20.56 -11.27 16.55
N PHE A 1005 20.36 -9.95 16.60
CA PHE A 1005 19.19 -9.27 16.05
C PHE A 1005 19.55 -8.47 14.80
N ASN A 1006 18.53 -8.10 14.02
CA ASN A 1006 18.74 -7.55 12.69
C ASN A 1006 19.09 -6.05 12.67
N THR A 1007 20.32 -5.72 12.27
CA THR A 1007 20.80 -4.34 12.04
C THR A 1007 21.16 -4.04 10.57
N ALA A 1008 20.89 -4.99 9.67
CA ALA A 1008 21.19 -4.90 8.24
C ALA A 1008 19.94 -5.20 7.39
N TRP A 1009 20.06 -5.11 6.06
CA TRP A 1009 18.98 -5.56 5.18
C TRP A 1009 18.74 -7.07 5.35
N HIS A 1010 17.47 -7.43 5.51
CA HIS A 1010 16.98 -8.81 5.54
C HIS A 1010 15.67 -8.85 4.73
N PRO A 1011 15.36 -9.95 4.02
CA PRO A 1011 14.15 -10.02 3.20
C PRO A 1011 12.83 -9.99 4.00
N GLU A 1012 12.84 -10.42 5.26
CA GLU A 1012 11.63 -10.56 6.09
C GLU A 1012 11.62 -9.77 7.40
N ILE A 1013 12.79 -9.29 7.85
CA ILE A 1013 12.95 -8.67 9.18
C ILE A 1013 13.40 -7.23 8.95
N TYR A 1014 12.70 -6.27 9.56
CA TYR A 1014 13.07 -4.87 9.42
C TYR A 1014 14.44 -4.58 10.04
N ARG A 1015 15.13 -3.57 9.52
CA ARG A 1015 16.45 -3.14 10.02
C ARG A 1015 16.27 -2.31 11.29
N VAL A 1016 16.99 -2.65 12.35
CA VAL A 1016 17.08 -1.83 13.57
C VAL A 1016 18.25 -0.86 13.44
N ASP A 1017 17.98 0.39 13.11
CA ASP A 1017 19.04 1.39 12.82
C ASP A 1017 19.70 1.95 14.07
N ALA A 1018 18.94 2.13 15.14
CA ALA A 1018 19.39 2.83 16.34
C ALA A 1018 18.89 2.15 17.63
N PRO A 1019 19.36 0.92 17.94
CA PRO A 1019 19.02 0.26 19.20
C PRO A 1019 19.57 1.05 20.41
N ASP A 1020 18.91 0.94 21.55
CA ASP A 1020 19.22 1.70 22.76
C ASP A 1020 20.09 0.94 23.74
N ALA A 1021 21.06 1.62 24.35
CA ALA A 1021 21.66 1.17 25.60
C ALA A 1021 20.86 1.74 26.78
N ILE A 1022 20.53 0.87 27.72
CA ILE A 1022 19.82 1.22 28.96
C ILE A 1022 20.58 0.68 30.16
N LYS A 1023 20.52 1.38 31.29
CA LYS A 1023 21.23 1.01 32.52
C LYS A 1023 20.29 0.76 33.69
N PRO A 1024 20.63 -0.14 34.63
CA PRO A 1024 19.85 -0.37 35.83
C PRO A 1024 19.72 0.88 36.71
N THR A 1025 18.61 1.01 37.43
CA THR A 1025 18.35 2.07 38.42
C THR A 1025 18.04 1.51 39.80
N GLY A 1026 18.78 1.96 40.81
CA GLY A 1026 18.68 1.44 42.16
C GLY A 1026 19.36 0.07 42.35
N ASN A 1027 19.12 -0.57 43.49
CA ASN A 1027 19.79 -1.82 43.89
C ASN A 1027 18.98 -3.10 43.59
N ARG A 1028 17.78 -2.95 43.00
CA ARG A 1028 16.87 -4.03 42.62
C ARG A 1028 16.87 -4.37 41.14
N SER A 1029 17.71 -3.68 40.37
CA SER A 1029 17.86 -3.89 38.94
C SER A 1029 19.30 -4.24 38.59
N ALA A 1030 19.49 -5.05 37.57
CA ALA A 1030 20.80 -5.41 37.04
C ALA A 1030 20.78 -5.54 35.51
N THR A 1031 21.94 -5.39 34.88
CA THR A 1031 22.12 -5.72 33.46
C THR A 1031 22.02 -7.23 33.27
N LEU A 1032 21.19 -7.67 32.31
CA LEU A 1032 21.03 -9.08 31.95
C LEU A 1032 21.78 -9.45 30.67
N LEU A 1033 21.77 -8.54 29.69
CA LEU A 1033 22.39 -8.73 28.38
C LEU A 1033 23.28 -7.54 28.04
N ARG A 1034 24.33 -7.79 27.27
CA ARG A 1034 25.26 -6.78 26.76
C ARG A 1034 25.43 -6.89 25.25
N TYR A 1035 25.63 -5.75 24.60
CA TYR A 1035 26.07 -5.71 23.21
C TYR A 1035 27.53 -6.17 23.13
N GLN A 1036 27.82 -7.08 22.22
CA GLN A 1036 29.16 -7.68 22.10
C GLN A 1036 30.24 -6.67 21.67
N GLU A 1037 29.87 -5.67 20.87
CA GLU A 1037 30.81 -4.70 20.29
C GLU A 1037 31.41 -3.70 21.29
N ASN A 1038 30.69 -3.36 22.36
CA ASN A 1038 31.07 -2.28 23.29
C ASN A 1038 30.69 -2.55 24.76
N GLU A 1039 30.13 -3.73 25.04
CA GLU A 1039 29.67 -4.17 26.36
C GLU A 1039 28.59 -3.29 27.02
N PHE A 1040 27.97 -2.36 26.27
CA PHE A 1040 26.86 -1.58 26.77
C PHE A 1040 25.68 -2.49 27.12
N SER A 1041 24.94 -2.10 28.14
CA SER A 1041 23.82 -2.87 28.66
C SER A 1041 22.67 -2.85 27.64
N ALA A 1042 22.39 -4.02 27.07
CA ALA A 1042 21.37 -4.27 26.06
C ALA A 1042 20.02 -4.65 26.67
N ALA A 1043 20.03 -5.17 27.91
CA ALA A 1043 18.83 -5.47 28.66
C ALA A 1043 19.01 -5.27 30.16
N VAL A 1044 17.95 -4.82 30.82
CA VAL A 1044 17.88 -4.64 32.27
C VAL A 1044 16.77 -5.52 32.84
N GLY A 1045 17.07 -6.19 33.95
CA GLY A 1045 16.10 -6.94 34.75
C GLY A 1045 15.88 -6.24 36.08
N TYR A 1046 14.63 -6.12 36.50
CA TYR A 1046 14.21 -5.59 37.80
C TYR A 1046 13.51 -6.68 38.62
N ARG A 1047 13.87 -6.80 39.89
CA ARG A 1047 13.27 -7.76 40.83
C ARG A 1047 12.97 -7.07 42.18
N GLY A 1048 11.70 -6.75 42.39
CA GLY A 1048 11.18 -6.11 43.59
C GLY A 1048 9.86 -6.73 44.03
N ARG A 1049 8.83 -5.90 44.27
CA ARG A 1049 7.46 -6.39 44.52
C ARG A 1049 6.87 -7.09 43.31
N HIS A 1050 7.32 -6.68 42.13
CA HIS A 1050 7.03 -7.23 40.82
C HIS A 1050 8.35 -7.48 40.09
N ARG A 1051 8.27 -8.07 38.90
CA ARG A 1051 9.45 -8.35 38.07
C ARG A 1051 9.32 -7.69 36.71
N ALA A 1052 10.43 -7.17 36.18
CA ALA A 1052 10.45 -6.63 34.83
C ALA A 1052 11.72 -7.01 34.08
N VAL A 1053 11.60 -7.16 32.76
CA VAL A 1053 12.73 -7.28 31.82
C VAL A 1053 12.49 -6.27 30.71
N VAL A 1054 13.51 -5.46 30.40
CA VAL A 1054 13.45 -4.47 29.33
C VAL A 1054 14.64 -4.69 28.39
N PHE A 1055 14.37 -4.83 27.09
CA PHE A 1055 15.38 -4.88 26.04
C PHE A 1055 15.47 -3.53 25.31
N GLY A 1056 16.70 -3.11 25.01
CA GLY A 1056 17.04 -1.97 24.16
C GLY A 1056 16.99 -2.27 22.65
N PHE A 1057 16.44 -3.43 22.28
CA PHE A 1057 16.21 -3.86 20.91
C PHE A 1057 14.89 -4.65 20.82
N PRO A 1058 14.26 -4.74 19.64
CA PRO A 1058 13.02 -5.49 19.46
C PRO A 1058 13.26 -7.01 19.46
N PHE A 1059 12.46 -7.76 20.21
CA PHE A 1059 12.59 -9.22 20.29
C PHE A 1059 12.31 -9.91 18.94
N GLU A 1060 11.33 -9.42 18.20
CA GLU A 1060 10.92 -9.97 16.90
C GLU A 1060 12.01 -9.86 15.82
N THR A 1061 13.08 -9.09 16.06
CA THR A 1061 14.20 -8.92 15.13
C THR A 1061 15.36 -9.89 15.35
N ILE A 1062 15.30 -10.75 16.38
CA ILE A 1062 16.25 -11.85 16.57
C ILE A 1062 16.12 -12.80 15.39
N HIS A 1063 17.24 -13.12 14.71
CA HIS A 1063 17.22 -13.84 13.42
C HIS A 1063 16.62 -15.26 13.53
N ASN A 1064 17.11 -16.05 14.48
CA ASN A 1064 16.78 -17.47 14.59
C ASN A 1064 15.54 -17.69 15.48
N GLU A 1065 14.58 -18.48 15.01
CA GLU A 1065 13.38 -18.86 15.77
C GLU A 1065 13.72 -19.63 17.05
N GLN A 1066 14.71 -20.52 17.00
CA GLN A 1066 15.18 -21.26 18.17
C GLN A 1066 15.79 -20.33 19.22
N ASP A 1067 16.45 -19.25 18.79
CA ASP A 1067 17.01 -18.25 19.71
C ASP A 1067 15.87 -17.43 20.34
N ARG A 1068 14.88 -17.03 19.55
CA ARG A 1068 13.65 -16.39 20.06
C ARG A 1068 12.98 -17.26 21.13
N ALA A 1069 12.81 -18.55 20.86
CA ALA A 1069 12.22 -19.51 21.79
C ALA A 1069 13.00 -19.60 23.11
N ARG A 1070 14.34 -19.77 23.04
CA ARG A 1070 15.21 -19.85 24.23
C ARG A 1070 15.20 -18.56 25.03
N VAL A 1071 15.31 -17.41 24.37
CA VAL A 1071 15.29 -16.09 25.00
C VAL A 1071 13.94 -15.84 25.69
N MET A 1072 12.82 -16.06 25.00
CA MET A 1072 11.48 -15.88 25.56
C MET A 1072 11.25 -16.77 26.77
N LYS A 1073 11.61 -18.05 26.68
CA LYS A 1073 11.49 -18.98 27.81
C LYS A 1073 12.23 -18.47 29.04
N THR A 1074 13.49 -18.04 28.87
CA THR A 1074 14.30 -17.55 29.99
C THR A 1074 13.76 -16.24 30.57
N VAL A 1075 13.21 -15.36 29.73
CA VAL A 1075 12.52 -14.13 30.17
C VAL A 1075 11.28 -14.48 31.00
N LEU A 1076 10.45 -15.42 30.55
CA LEU A 1076 9.25 -15.84 31.28
C LEU A 1076 9.60 -16.49 32.62
N GLU A 1077 10.62 -17.35 32.67
CA GLU A 1077 11.14 -17.94 33.92
C GLU A 1077 11.65 -16.87 34.89
N PHE A 1078 12.28 -15.79 34.40
CA PHE A 1078 12.68 -14.66 35.25
C PHE A 1078 11.45 -13.94 35.83
N LEU A 1079 10.36 -13.84 35.05
CA LEU A 1079 9.15 -13.09 35.42
C LEU A 1079 8.18 -13.86 36.32
N GLU A 1080 8.24 -15.20 36.37
CA GLU A 1080 7.42 -16.00 37.28
C GLU A 1080 7.65 -15.59 38.75
N PRO A 1081 6.60 -15.38 39.56
CA PRO A 1081 6.75 -15.11 40.99
C PRO A 1081 7.42 -16.29 41.73
N ASP A 1082 8.04 -16.02 42.88
CA ASP A 1082 8.84 -17.01 43.66
C ASP A 1082 8.00 -18.10 44.35
#